data_AF-G0R0Q8-F1
#
_entry.id   AF-G0R0Q8-F1
#
_cell.length_a   1.000
_cell.length_b   1.000
_cell.length_c   1.000
_cell.angle_alpha   90.00
_cell.angle_beta   90.00
_cell.angle_gamma   90.00
#
_symmetry.space_group_name_H-M   'P 1'
#
loop_
_entity.id
_entity.type
_entity.pdbx_description
1 polymer ?
#
loop_
_entity_poly.entity_id
_entity_poly.type
_entity_poly.pdbx_seq_one_letter_code
_entity_poly.pdbx_strand_id
1 'polypeptide(L)'
;MEKVDYTGNVPQARFGHTITYISKGKAILFGGATGDTGRFQITGDTYSFDIQTRIWKKIETNGNQPSPRAAHAATGLEINQMVVYGGATGGGSLASDDLYLLDLRGMDDIGMWKVVPVVGQTPGRRYGHTVTYSKPFLVVFGGNTGQEAVNDCWFLNVEKSPFAWQKIEPKNESPRVRVYHSGTLCNQGSANGMVVMFGGRSNDQSALNDTWGLRRHRDGRWDWVKAPYRSERELPVGRYQHSSLFLGKLLLIIGGRTNNVGEQLGLEIYDTETSEWSRFNSIQRFRHGSWAVDNFIYVYGGFELESPNIPTDVIMKINLLKSISSNGDLLMKIINTLKQSSPNNSVINDISNQQKKTKTLKINKYKIKIHIYLLILFIQFINKYNQFFIDLAHQNQIIQIIRLQQLHLVIKQTQYQQIIRISHDPNSIHNIMIQHLLQPKSYINLPENAPFRFSSENIIQLCDMAEEIIKNQPIVLRVFIYQFLFRFGFSDECNQRLGEDPSDEDSVFNRVNRLFEYLPLATIIEDKIICLHGGIGGSLHYIQEIENLQRPLEVVHEVNTPEHQLIVDILWSDPTDSDQELGIQANVIRDPAGTGNIVKYGPDRVNQFLQNNGLSMILRAHECVMDGFERFAGGKLITVFSATDYCGRHKNAGAVLILKNNFEIIPKLIYPTSEAQHNWIEDEEQLKKRPPTPPRWKNNSIRKSFD
;
A
#
# COMPACT_ATOMS: atom_id res chain seq x y z
N MET A 1 21.72 -12.96 0.56
CA MET A 1 21.88 -12.15 -0.67
C MET A 1 21.45 -13.04 -1.81
N GLU A 2 20.61 -12.54 -2.70
CA GLU A 2 19.96 -13.33 -3.74
C GLU A 2 20.12 -12.63 -5.10
N LYS A 3 20.30 -13.39 -6.19
CA LYS A 3 20.05 -12.89 -7.55
C LYS A 3 18.53 -12.72 -7.72
N VAL A 4 18.12 -11.70 -8.44
CA VAL A 4 16.71 -11.49 -8.81
C VAL A 4 16.56 -11.82 -10.28
N ASP A 5 15.69 -12.77 -10.60
CA ASP A 5 15.31 -13.08 -11.98
C ASP A 5 14.33 -12.01 -12.50
N TYR A 6 14.52 -11.58 -13.73
CA TYR A 6 13.75 -10.53 -14.41
C TYR A 6 13.56 -10.85 -15.89
N THR A 7 12.56 -10.21 -16.52
CA THR A 7 12.23 -10.38 -17.95
C THR A 7 11.89 -9.04 -18.59
N GLY A 8 11.47 -9.05 -19.87
CA GLY A 8 11.09 -7.85 -20.62
C GLY A 8 12.24 -7.21 -21.38
N ASN A 9 12.21 -5.90 -21.57
CA ASN A 9 13.26 -5.15 -22.26
C ASN A 9 14.46 -4.92 -21.32
N VAL A 10 15.24 -5.95 -21.06
CA VAL A 10 16.43 -5.88 -20.18
C VAL A 10 17.42 -4.82 -20.71
N PRO A 11 17.86 -3.84 -19.89
CA PRO A 11 18.94 -2.93 -20.29
C PRO A 11 20.26 -3.69 -20.34
N GLN A 12 21.04 -3.46 -21.41
CA GLN A 12 22.41 -4.00 -21.54
C GLN A 12 23.26 -3.74 -20.30
N ALA A 13 24.15 -4.69 -20.00
CA ALA A 13 25.11 -4.63 -18.91
C ALA A 13 25.90 -3.31 -18.91
N ARG A 14 25.90 -2.60 -17.77
CA ARG A 14 26.33 -1.19 -17.71
C ARG A 14 26.84 -0.70 -16.37
N PHE A 15 27.74 0.27 -16.41
CA PHE A 15 28.31 0.96 -15.25
C PHE A 15 28.06 2.47 -15.29
N GLY A 16 28.11 3.14 -14.14
CA GLY A 16 28.03 4.60 -14.05
C GLY A 16 26.70 5.21 -14.50
N HIS A 17 25.65 4.41 -14.59
CA HIS A 17 24.27 4.84 -14.76
C HIS A 17 23.70 5.34 -13.42
N THR A 18 22.51 5.95 -13.43
CA THR A 18 21.75 6.21 -12.20
C THR A 18 20.49 5.36 -12.15
N ILE A 19 20.09 4.94 -10.94
CA ILE A 19 18.74 4.42 -10.68
C ILE A 19 18.07 5.30 -9.64
N THR A 20 16.83 5.70 -9.89
CA THR A 20 16.04 6.55 -9.01
C THR A 20 14.67 5.91 -8.78
N TYR A 21 14.30 5.73 -7.51
CA TYR A 21 13.00 5.20 -7.10
C TYR A 21 12.02 6.36 -6.92
N ILE A 22 11.06 6.50 -7.86
CA ILE A 22 10.17 7.68 -7.95
C ILE A 22 8.69 7.38 -7.69
N SER A 23 8.29 6.11 -7.60
CA SER A 23 6.93 5.71 -7.25
C SER A 23 6.88 4.28 -6.75
N LYS A 24 5.77 3.92 -6.08
CA LYS A 24 5.64 2.68 -5.31
C LYS A 24 5.76 1.43 -6.20
N GLY A 25 6.95 0.86 -6.25
CA GLY A 25 7.27 -0.32 -7.05
C GLY A 25 7.91 -0.07 -8.43
N LYS A 26 8.14 1.18 -8.85
CA LYS A 26 8.92 1.49 -10.08
C LYS A 26 10.26 2.15 -9.75
N ALA A 27 11.35 1.54 -10.20
CA ALA A 27 12.68 2.15 -10.21
C ALA A 27 13.06 2.54 -11.65
N ILE A 28 13.48 3.78 -11.88
CA ILE A 28 13.86 4.28 -13.21
C ILE A 28 15.38 4.27 -13.33
N LEU A 29 15.88 3.63 -14.40
CA LEU A 29 17.28 3.68 -14.81
C LEU A 29 17.44 4.71 -15.93
N PHE A 30 18.50 5.51 -15.87
CA PHE A 30 18.91 6.40 -16.95
C PHE A 30 20.41 6.31 -17.26
N GLY A 31 20.72 6.14 -18.55
CA GLY A 31 22.05 6.28 -19.13
C GLY A 31 23.09 5.27 -18.62
N GLY A 32 24.33 5.75 -18.49
CA GLY A 32 25.51 4.97 -18.14
C GLY A 32 26.40 4.64 -19.32
N ALA A 33 27.22 3.60 -19.15
CA ALA A 33 28.14 3.09 -20.15
C ALA A 33 27.98 1.57 -20.28
N THR A 34 27.75 1.05 -21.49
CA THR A 34 27.66 -0.38 -21.80
C THR A 34 28.97 -0.89 -22.41
N GLY A 35 29.29 -2.17 -22.21
CA GLY A 35 30.54 -2.78 -22.70
C GLY A 35 31.77 -2.49 -21.83
N ASP A 36 32.90 -3.09 -22.21
CA ASP A 36 34.07 -3.24 -21.34
C ASP A 36 34.92 -1.96 -21.19
N THR A 37 35.72 -1.91 -20.12
CA THR A 37 36.66 -0.82 -19.87
C THR A 37 37.69 -0.68 -21.00
N GLY A 38 37.49 0.30 -21.88
CA GLY A 38 38.32 0.57 -23.06
C GLY A 38 37.57 0.42 -24.39
N ARG A 39 36.38 -0.19 -24.41
CA ARG A 39 35.50 -0.31 -25.60
C ARG A 39 34.02 -0.05 -25.26
N PHE A 40 33.77 0.83 -24.30
CA PHE A 40 32.42 1.14 -23.83
C PHE A 40 31.70 2.14 -24.74
N GLN A 41 30.37 2.03 -24.82
CA GLN A 41 29.48 3.02 -25.43
C GLN A 41 28.72 3.76 -24.32
N ILE A 42 28.68 5.09 -24.38
CA ILE A 42 27.86 5.91 -23.46
C ILE A 42 26.41 5.93 -23.96
N THR A 43 25.44 5.76 -23.06
CA THR A 43 24.01 5.66 -23.39
C THR A 43 23.19 6.79 -22.78
N GLY A 44 22.03 7.08 -23.40
CA GLY A 44 21.00 8.03 -22.94
C GLY A 44 19.61 7.40 -22.88
N ASP A 45 19.57 6.07 -22.82
CA ASP A 45 18.36 5.27 -22.75
C ASP A 45 17.73 5.31 -21.35
N THR A 46 16.40 5.25 -21.31
CA THR A 46 15.60 5.27 -20.08
C THR A 46 14.82 3.96 -19.96
N TYR A 47 14.84 3.35 -18.78
CA TYR A 47 14.12 2.11 -18.48
C TYR A 47 13.38 2.23 -17.16
N SER A 48 12.28 1.50 -17.01
CA SER A 48 11.67 1.22 -15.71
C SER A 48 11.83 -0.25 -15.35
N PHE A 49 12.09 -0.52 -14.07
CA PHE A 49 11.97 -1.83 -13.48
C PHE A 49 10.79 -1.84 -12.50
N ASP A 50 9.80 -2.67 -12.79
CA ASP A 50 8.73 -2.98 -11.85
C ASP A 50 9.23 -4.04 -10.87
N ILE A 51 9.38 -3.66 -9.61
CA ILE A 51 9.93 -4.48 -8.53
C ILE A 51 8.98 -5.64 -8.15
N GLN A 52 7.69 -5.53 -8.48
CA GLN A 52 6.64 -6.49 -8.11
C GLN A 52 6.43 -7.56 -9.19
N THR A 53 6.44 -7.17 -10.47
CA THR A 53 6.36 -8.10 -11.61
C THR A 53 7.73 -8.60 -12.05
N ARG A 54 8.81 -7.88 -11.69
CA ARG A 54 10.21 -8.09 -12.11
C ARG A 54 10.42 -7.91 -13.62
N ILE A 55 9.61 -7.06 -14.23
CA ILE A 55 9.69 -6.76 -15.66
C ILE A 55 10.46 -5.45 -15.85
N TRP A 56 11.48 -5.49 -16.70
CA TRP A 56 12.06 -4.30 -17.30
C TRP A 56 11.22 -3.86 -18.50
N LYS A 57 10.89 -2.57 -18.56
CA LYS A 57 10.37 -1.92 -19.76
C LYS A 57 11.34 -0.83 -20.20
N LYS A 58 11.59 -0.72 -21.51
CA LYS A 58 12.20 0.49 -22.06
C LYS A 58 11.13 1.57 -22.07
N ILE A 59 11.46 2.75 -21.55
CA ILE A 59 10.55 3.90 -21.55
C ILE A 59 10.76 4.65 -22.86
N GLU A 60 9.68 4.88 -23.61
CA GLU A 60 9.70 5.79 -24.75
C GLU A 60 9.77 7.22 -24.20
N THR A 61 10.73 8.03 -24.67
CA THR A 61 10.90 9.38 -24.15
C THR A 61 10.86 10.43 -25.24
N ASN A 62 10.22 11.56 -24.94
CA ASN A 62 9.98 12.66 -25.85
C ASN A 62 10.50 13.98 -25.25
N GLY A 63 10.51 15.06 -26.04
CA GLY A 63 10.93 16.39 -25.60
C GLY A 63 12.45 16.59 -25.60
N ASN A 64 12.94 17.49 -24.75
CA ASN A 64 14.33 17.95 -24.75
C ASN A 64 15.22 16.98 -23.95
N GLN A 65 15.57 15.86 -24.59
CA GLN A 65 16.31 14.77 -23.95
C GLN A 65 17.74 15.20 -23.54
N PRO A 66 18.25 14.74 -22.39
CA PRO A 66 19.67 14.82 -22.07
C PRO A 66 20.51 13.98 -23.04
N SER A 67 21.65 14.52 -23.46
CA SER A 67 22.66 13.76 -24.20
C SER A 67 23.07 12.48 -23.44
N PRO A 68 23.45 11.38 -24.13
CA PRO A 68 24.03 10.19 -23.53
C PRO A 68 25.12 10.54 -22.50
N ARG A 69 25.06 9.97 -21.30
CA ARG A 69 25.94 10.34 -20.19
C ARG A 69 26.09 9.23 -19.14
N ALA A 70 27.28 9.19 -18.54
CA ALA A 70 27.62 8.37 -17.38
C ALA A 70 28.27 9.22 -16.28
N ALA A 71 28.23 8.73 -15.03
CA ALA A 71 28.72 9.44 -13.84
C ALA A 71 28.10 10.84 -13.62
N HIS A 72 26.91 11.06 -14.19
CA HIS A 72 25.96 12.09 -13.78
C HIS A 72 25.36 11.74 -12.41
N ALA A 73 24.65 12.68 -11.80
CA ALA A 73 23.81 12.40 -10.65
C ALA A 73 22.33 12.64 -10.98
N ALA A 74 21.46 11.92 -10.27
CA ALA A 74 20.02 11.99 -10.44
C ALA A 74 19.31 11.82 -9.09
N THR A 75 18.15 12.45 -8.95
CA THR A 75 17.35 12.36 -7.72
C THR A 75 15.86 12.48 -8.02
N GLY A 76 15.01 11.91 -7.16
CA GLY A 76 13.56 12.05 -7.25
C GLY A 76 13.13 13.41 -6.70
N LEU A 77 12.16 14.05 -7.34
CA LEU A 77 11.51 15.26 -6.80
C LEU A 77 10.19 14.88 -6.12
N GLU A 78 9.24 14.43 -6.92
CA GLU A 78 7.88 14.09 -6.49
C GLU A 78 7.48 12.77 -7.17
N ILE A 79 6.27 12.28 -6.89
CA ILE A 79 5.80 10.99 -7.45
C ILE A 79 5.84 11.02 -9.00
N ASN A 80 6.51 10.02 -9.58
CA ASN A 80 6.76 9.91 -11.03
C ASN A 80 7.56 11.09 -11.63
N GLN A 81 8.43 11.76 -10.86
CA GLN A 81 9.35 12.78 -11.37
C GLN A 81 10.78 12.64 -10.83
N MET A 82 11.78 12.78 -11.71
CA MET A 82 13.20 12.84 -11.34
C MET A 82 13.95 13.90 -12.14
N VAL A 83 15.05 14.39 -11.59
CA VAL A 83 16.00 15.25 -12.30
C VAL A 83 17.34 14.57 -12.54
N VAL A 84 18.06 15.02 -13.57
CA VAL A 84 19.43 14.62 -13.93
C VAL A 84 20.27 15.88 -14.15
N TYR A 85 21.51 15.86 -13.67
CA TYR A 85 22.48 16.96 -13.84
C TYR A 85 23.90 16.43 -14.14
N GLY A 86 24.63 17.19 -14.97
CA GLY A 86 26.04 16.93 -15.29
C GLY A 86 26.31 15.55 -15.92
N GLY A 87 27.50 14.99 -15.66
CA GLY A 87 28.00 13.72 -16.18
C GLY A 87 29.11 13.87 -17.22
N ALA A 88 29.56 12.73 -17.77
CA ALA A 88 30.54 12.63 -18.85
C ALA A 88 29.93 11.94 -20.08
N THR A 89 30.24 12.45 -21.28
CA THR A 89 29.71 11.97 -22.58
C THR A 89 30.63 10.97 -23.28
N GLY A 90 31.82 10.72 -22.73
CA GLY A 90 32.86 9.85 -23.31
C GLY A 90 34.04 10.66 -23.87
N GLY A 91 35.15 9.99 -24.22
CA GLY A 91 36.31 10.65 -24.83
C GLY A 91 36.92 11.82 -24.03
N GLY A 92 36.80 11.80 -22.70
CA GLY A 92 37.21 12.91 -21.82
C GLY A 92 36.24 14.11 -21.79
N SER A 93 35.17 14.10 -22.59
CA SER A 93 34.19 15.18 -22.66
C SER A 93 33.14 15.11 -21.54
N LEU A 94 32.73 16.29 -21.07
CA LEU A 94 31.68 16.45 -20.07
C LEU A 94 30.33 16.75 -20.74
N ALA A 95 29.27 16.25 -20.11
CA ALA A 95 27.90 16.58 -20.48
C ALA A 95 27.56 18.04 -20.13
N SER A 96 26.47 18.55 -20.69
CA SER A 96 25.97 19.88 -20.36
C SER A 96 25.55 19.99 -18.89
N ASP A 97 25.68 21.22 -18.39
CA ASP A 97 25.26 21.72 -17.09
C ASP A 97 23.80 22.20 -17.07
N ASP A 98 23.01 21.81 -18.07
CA ASP A 98 21.56 21.89 -18.01
C ASP A 98 21.02 20.99 -16.90
N LEU A 99 19.98 21.46 -16.21
CA LEU A 99 19.17 20.64 -15.30
C LEU A 99 18.01 20.03 -16.10
N TYR A 100 18.00 18.72 -16.23
CA TYR A 100 16.93 18.00 -16.95
C TYR A 100 15.91 17.43 -15.98
N LEU A 101 14.62 17.58 -16.29
CA LEU A 101 13.48 16.98 -15.61
C LEU A 101 12.87 15.89 -16.50
N LEU A 102 12.71 14.68 -15.95
CA LEU A 102 11.90 13.61 -16.52
C LEU A 102 10.54 13.57 -15.81
N ASP A 103 9.47 13.72 -16.57
CA ASP A 103 8.08 13.69 -16.12
C ASP A 103 7.40 12.41 -16.63
N LEU A 104 6.99 11.53 -15.72
CA LEU A 104 6.37 10.23 -16.00
C LEU A 104 4.92 10.14 -15.47
N ARG A 105 4.27 11.30 -15.29
CA ARG A 105 2.89 11.39 -14.77
C ARG A 105 1.80 11.26 -15.83
N GLY A 106 2.17 11.22 -17.12
CA GLY A 106 1.23 11.22 -18.25
C GLY A 106 0.68 9.83 -18.61
N MET A 107 1.55 8.92 -19.03
CA MET A 107 1.20 7.54 -19.41
C MET A 107 2.27 6.57 -18.89
N ASP A 108 1.86 5.35 -18.53
CA ASP A 108 2.67 4.43 -17.71
C ASP A 108 4.07 4.06 -18.26
N ASP A 109 4.24 4.15 -19.58
CA ASP A 109 5.44 3.76 -20.33
C ASP A 109 6.06 4.90 -21.16
N ILE A 110 5.51 6.12 -21.11
CA ILE A 110 5.98 7.28 -21.90
C ILE A 110 6.43 8.43 -20.98
N GLY A 111 7.69 8.83 -21.12
CA GLY A 111 8.30 9.94 -20.39
C GLY A 111 8.46 11.21 -21.22
N MET A 112 8.37 12.37 -20.56
CA MET A 112 8.64 13.67 -21.17
C MET A 112 9.87 14.31 -20.51
N TRP A 113 10.95 14.47 -21.28
CA TRP A 113 12.12 15.23 -20.87
C TRP A 113 11.93 16.73 -21.12
N LYS A 114 12.30 17.55 -20.14
CA LYS A 114 12.26 19.01 -20.19
C LYS A 114 13.58 19.54 -19.65
N VAL A 115 14.17 20.52 -20.33
CA VAL A 115 15.22 21.36 -19.71
C VAL A 115 14.53 22.31 -18.75
N VAL A 116 14.97 22.35 -17.48
CA VAL A 116 14.50 23.34 -16.51
C VAL A 116 15.12 24.68 -16.90
N PRO A 117 14.33 25.77 -17.05
CA PRO A 117 14.85 27.08 -17.45
C PRO A 117 15.59 27.74 -16.28
N VAL A 118 16.83 27.31 -16.07
CA VAL A 118 17.76 27.84 -15.07
C VAL A 118 18.37 29.14 -15.56
N VAL A 119 18.50 30.13 -14.67
CA VAL A 119 19.12 31.44 -14.95
C VAL A 119 20.29 31.73 -14.02
N GLY A 120 21.21 32.59 -14.48
CA GLY A 120 22.40 32.98 -13.72
C GLY A 120 23.54 31.97 -13.84
N GLN A 121 24.37 31.87 -12.79
CA GLN A 121 25.46 30.90 -12.74
C GLN A 121 24.93 29.49 -12.43
N THR A 122 25.55 28.48 -13.02
CA THR A 122 25.34 27.05 -12.71
C THR A 122 26.50 26.53 -11.85
N PRO A 123 26.37 25.34 -11.24
CA PRO A 123 27.53 24.57 -10.75
C PRO A 123 28.51 24.15 -11.87
N GLY A 124 28.28 24.52 -13.13
CA GLY A 124 29.09 24.12 -14.27
C GLY A 124 29.08 22.62 -14.55
N ARG A 125 29.81 22.23 -15.59
CA ARG A 125 29.89 20.83 -16.06
C ARG A 125 30.76 20.02 -15.11
N ARG A 126 30.23 18.90 -14.61
CA ARG A 126 30.92 18.04 -13.63
C ARG A 126 30.43 16.60 -13.64
N TYR A 127 31.30 15.66 -13.27
CA TYR A 127 30.98 14.24 -13.10
C TYR A 127 31.41 13.73 -11.71
N GLY A 128 30.82 12.62 -11.25
CA GLY A 128 31.12 12.04 -9.93
C GLY A 128 30.79 12.96 -8.75
N HIS A 129 29.92 13.93 -8.98
CA HIS A 129 29.28 14.78 -7.98
C HIS A 129 28.02 14.08 -7.45
N THR A 130 27.33 14.70 -6.49
CA THR A 130 26.00 14.24 -6.04
C THR A 130 24.95 15.33 -6.26
N VAL A 131 23.72 14.91 -6.58
CA VAL A 131 22.50 15.72 -6.50
C VAL A 131 21.60 15.10 -5.44
N THR A 132 21.02 15.89 -4.55
CA THR A 132 20.03 15.42 -3.58
C THR A 132 18.91 16.43 -3.44
N TYR A 133 17.65 15.97 -3.46
CA TYR A 133 16.50 16.81 -3.16
C TYR A 133 16.27 16.85 -1.65
N SER A 134 16.22 18.07 -1.11
CA SER A 134 15.92 18.42 0.28
C SER A 134 14.86 19.52 0.26
N LYS A 135 13.59 19.11 0.10
CA LYS A 135 12.46 19.97 -0.27
C LYS A 135 12.43 21.33 0.45
N PRO A 136 12.31 22.47 -0.27
CA PRO A 136 12.12 22.64 -1.71
C PRO A 136 13.42 22.81 -2.53
N PHE A 137 14.56 22.36 -2.02
CA PHE A 137 15.86 22.60 -2.65
C PHE A 137 16.46 21.37 -3.30
N LEU A 138 16.92 21.49 -4.54
CA LEU A 138 17.97 20.62 -5.06
C LEU A 138 19.31 21.10 -4.53
N VAL A 139 20.16 20.17 -4.06
CA VAL A 139 21.52 20.43 -3.57
C VAL A 139 22.51 19.67 -4.45
N VAL A 140 23.53 20.37 -4.95
CA VAL A 140 24.69 19.80 -5.66
C VAL A 140 25.92 19.89 -4.76
N PHE A 141 26.75 18.85 -4.72
CA PHE A 141 28.03 18.87 -4.01
C PHE A 141 29.17 18.18 -4.78
N GLY A 142 30.33 18.83 -4.78
CA GLY A 142 31.61 18.25 -5.18
C GLY A 142 31.66 17.68 -6.61
N GLY A 143 32.45 16.63 -6.79
CA GLY A 143 32.73 16.01 -8.09
C GLY A 143 33.99 16.56 -8.75
N ASN A 144 34.12 16.33 -10.06
CA ASN A 144 35.23 16.84 -10.87
C ASN A 144 34.72 17.64 -12.07
N THR A 145 35.31 18.80 -12.31
CA THR A 145 34.91 19.81 -13.32
C THR A 145 35.57 19.61 -14.69
N GLY A 146 36.31 18.51 -14.87
CA GLY A 146 37.19 18.30 -16.01
C GLY A 146 38.58 18.93 -15.83
N GLN A 147 38.68 20.00 -15.03
CA GLN A 147 39.95 20.62 -14.62
C GLN A 147 40.42 20.05 -13.27
N GLU A 148 39.55 20.04 -12.26
CA GLU A 148 39.93 19.69 -10.88
C GLU A 148 38.79 18.98 -10.11
N ALA A 149 39.13 18.40 -8.96
CA ALA A 149 38.16 17.88 -7.99
C ALA A 149 37.76 19.00 -7.02
N VAL A 150 36.46 19.18 -6.77
CA VAL A 150 35.91 20.31 -6.01
C VAL A 150 35.15 19.86 -4.75
N ASN A 151 34.90 20.81 -3.85
CA ASN A 151 34.02 20.71 -2.68
C ASN A 151 33.09 21.94 -2.56
N ASP A 152 32.77 22.58 -3.68
CA ASP A 152 31.73 23.59 -3.69
C ASP A 152 30.35 22.92 -3.53
N CYS A 153 29.44 23.65 -2.89
CA CYS A 153 28.06 23.22 -2.70
C CYS A 153 27.11 24.29 -3.23
N TRP A 154 26.04 23.88 -3.88
CA TRP A 154 25.07 24.77 -4.51
C TRP A 154 23.65 24.30 -4.20
N PHE A 155 22.71 25.24 -4.10
CA PHE A 155 21.29 24.93 -3.99
C PHE A 155 20.45 25.68 -5.03
N LEU A 156 19.33 25.07 -5.45
CA LEU A 156 18.32 25.67 -6.31
C LEU A 156 16.93 25.35 -5.75
N ASN A 157 16.10 26.38 -5.57
CA ASN A 157 14.72 26.21 -5.11
C ASN A 157 13.82 25.82 -6.30
N VAL A 158 13.20 24.63 -6.26
CA VAL A 158 12.36 24.13 -7.36
C VAL A 158 10.91 24.63 -7.29
N GLU A 159 10.51 25.27 -6.18
CA GLU A 159 9.16 25.83 -5.99
C GLU A 159 9.10 27.34 -6.26
N LYS A 160 10.25 28.02 -6.45
CA LYS A 160 10.31 29.47 -6.71
C LYS A 160 10.99 29.80 -8.04
N SER A 161 10.20 30.35 -8.96
CA SER A 161 10.70 31.01 -10.18
C SER A 161 11.24 32.43 -9.87
N PRO A 162 12.28 32.92 -10.56
CA PRO A 162 13.09 32.22 -11.55
C PRO A 162 14.02 31.19 -10.90
N PHE A 163 14.20 30.04 -11.57
CA PHE A 163 15.06 28.96 -11.06
C PHE A 163 16.53 29.38 -11.21
N ALA A 164 17.21 29.65 -10.09
CA ALA A 164 18.61 30.02 -10.09
C ALA A 164 19.38 29.18 -9.06
N TRP A 165 20.60 28.76 -9.42
CA TRP A 165 21.50 28.16 -8.44
C TRP A 165 22.16 29.24 -7.59
N GLN A 166 22.38 28.93 -6.32
CA GLN A 166 23.07 29.78 -5.36
C GLN A 166 24.17 28.95 -4.70
N LYS A 167 25.41 29.45 -4.74
CA LYS A 167 26.54 28.80 -4.08
C LYS A 167 26.38 28.95 -2.56
N ILE A 168 26.61 27.88 -1.84
CA ILE A 168 26.70 27.89 -0.38
C ILE A 168 28.13 28.28 -0.02
N GLU A 169 28.27 29.40 0.68
CA GLU A 169 29.50 29.76 1.39
C GLU A 169 29.30 29.42 2.89
N PRO A 170 29.70 28.21 3.34
CA PRO A 170 29.51 27.77 4.72
C PRO A 170 30.44 28.53 5.66
N LYS A 171 30.00 28.80 6.89
CA LYS A 171 30.80 29.55 7.89
C LYS A 171 31.78 28.69 8.69
N ASN A 172 31.75 27.37 8.51
CA ASN A 172 32.39 26.37 9.37
C ASN A 172 33.25 25.38 8.55
N GLU A 173 33.96 24.47 9.23
CA GLU A 173 34.71 23.37 8.57
C GLU A 173 33.81 22.64 7.56
N SER A 174 34.34 22.38 6.37
CA SER A 174 33.60 21.82 5.24
C SER A 174 34.30 20.58 4.70
N PRO A 175 33.58 19.63 4.05
CA PRO A 175 34.18 18.41 3.56
C PRO A 175 35.27 18.71 2.52
N ARG A 176 36.38 17.97 2.55
CA ARG A 176 37.46 18.08 1.54
C ARG A 176 36.97 17.76 0.12
N VAL A 177 37.68 18.28 -0.89
CA VAL A 177 37.47 18.01 -2.32
C VAL A 177 37.33 16.52 -2.60
N ARG A 178 36.29 16.12 -3.36
CA ARG A 178 35.95 14.70 -3.55
C ARG A 178 35.16 14.38 -4.80
N VAL A 179 35.45 13.22 -5.38
CA VAL A 179 34.78 12.65 -6.56
C VAL A 179 34.32 11.22 -6.24
N TYR A 180 33.18 10.80 -6.81
CA TYR A 180 32.56 9.49 -6.60
C TYR A 180 32.30 9.16 -5.11
N HIS A 181 31.96 10.19 -4.35
CA HIS A 181 31.35 10.10 -3.03
C HIS A 181 29.84 9.83 -3.19
N SER A 182 29.16 9.48 -2.10
CA SER A 182 27.70 9.32 -2.10
C SER A 182 27.03 10.33 -1.17
N GLY A 183 25.74 10.59 -1.42
CA GLY A 183 24.94 11.58 -0.71
C GLY A 183 23.45 11.21 -0.74
N THR A 184 22.76 11.42 0.37
CA THR A 184 21.34 11.06 0.51
C THR A 184 20.67 11.88 1.63
N LEU A 185 19.36 12.15 1.50
CA LEU A 185 18.59 12.92 2.48
C LEU A 185 18.14 12.02 3.65
N CYS A 186 18.47 12.41 4.87
CA CYS A 186 17.87 11.81 6.06
C CYS A 186 16.48 12.42 6.32
N ASN A 187 15.45 11.57 6.42
CA ASN A 187 14.05 11.99 6.58
C ASN A 187 13.46 11.66 7.97
N GLN A 188 14.29 11.21 8.93
CA GLN A 188 13.85 10.79 10.26
C GLN A 188 14.94 11.01 11.33
N GLY A 189 14.54 11.12 12.59
CA GLY A 189 15.47 11.18 13.72
C GLY A 189 16.21 12.51 13.88
N SER A 190 17.36 12.46 14.56
CA SER A 190 18.25 13.58 14.88
C SER A 190 18.75 14.34 13.64
N ALA A 191 18.99 13.63 12.54
CA ALA A 191 19.51 14.17 11.29
C ALA A 191 18.40 14.56 10.28
N ASN A 192 17.13 14.56 10.67
CA ASN A 192 16.01 14.85 9.76
C ASN A 192 16.19 16.20 9.01
N GLY A 193 16.05 16.17 7.69
CA GLY A 193 16.25 17.31 6.81
C GLY A 193 17.72 17.60 6.46
N MET A 194 18.67 16.79 6.93
CA MET A 194 20.09 16.92 6.57
C MET A 194 20.44 16.04 5.37
N VAL A 195 21.16 16.61 4.41
CA VAL A 195 21.78 15.84 3.33
C VAL A 195 23.09 15.26 3.87
N VAL A 196 23.17 13.94 3.99
CA VAL A 196 24.32 13.24 4.59
C VAL A 196 25.16 12.59 3.51
N MET A 197 26.46 12.83 3.57
CA MET A 197 27.49 12.50 2.60
C MET A 197 28.48 11.51 3.22
N PHE A 198 28.97 10.56 2.43
CA PHE A 198 30.01 9.63 2.85
C PHE A 198 31.15 9.49 1.84
N GLY A 199 32.38 9.51 2.35
CA GLY A 199 33.59 9.08 1.65
C GLY A 199 33.83 9.74 0.30
N GLY A 200 34.23 8.93 -0.69
CA GLY A 200 34.66 9.38 -2.02
C GLY A 200 36.16 9.33 -2.20
N ARG A 201 36.66 10.01 -3.23
CA ARG A 201 38.09 10.07 -3.56
C ARG A 201 38.56 11.51 -3.70
N SER A 202 39.58 11.90 -2.95
CA SER A 202 40.18 13.25 -2.98
C SER A 202 41.15 13.46 -4.15
N ASN A 203 41.74 14.66 -4.24
CA ASN A 203 42.68 15.06 -5.31
C ASN A 203 43.99 14.25 -5.29
N ASP A 204 44.49 13.91 -4.11
CA ASP A 204 45.57 12.95 -3.84
C ASP A 204 45.25 11.48 -4.26
N GLN A 205 44.02 11.25 -4.74
CA GLN A 205 43.45 9.94 -5.08
C GLN A 205 43.22 8.99 -3.90
N SER A 206 43.35 9.43 -2.64
CA SER A 206 43.04 8.59 -1.48
C SER A 206 41.53 8.40 -1.30
N ALA A 207 41.15 7.24 -0.76
CA ALA A 207 39.77 6.87 -0.50
C ALA A 207 39.33 7.36 0.89
N LEU A 208 38.35 8.24 0.92
CA LEU A 208 37.87 8.90 2.13
C LEU A 208 36.87 8.03 2.89
N ASN A 209 36.88 8.12 4.23
CA ASN A 209 35.92 7.50 5.15
C ASN A 209 35.21 8.51 6.07
N ASP A 210 35.33 9.80 5.75
CA ASP A 210 34.68 10.87 6.51
C ASP A 210 33.19 11.00 6.14
N THR A 211 32.40 11.39 7.13
CA THR A 211 30.94 11.49 7.03
C THR A 211 30.52 12.89 7.42
N TRP A 212 29.63 13.50 6.63
CA TRP A 212 29.26 14.91 6.78
C TRP A 212 27.78 15.11 6.54
N GLY A 213 27.12 15.87 7.39
CA GLY A 213 25.74 16.30 7.20
C GLY A 213 25.66 17.79 6.90
N LEU A 214 25.06 18.16 5.77
CA LEU A 214 24.69 19.53 5.45
C LEU A 214 23.36 19.85 6.13
N ARG A 215 23.34 20.83 7.04
CA ARG A 215 22.14 21.25 7.78
C ARG A 215 21.67 22.62 7.33
N ARG A 216 20.38 22.74 7.01
CA ARG A 216 19.71 24.03 6.83
C ARG A 216 19.18 24.57 8.16
N HIS A 217 19.43 25.85 8.43
CA HIS A 217 18.93 26.57 9.59
C HIS A 217 17.62 27.34 9.26
N ARG A 218 16.85 27.70 10.30
CA ARG A 218 15.57 28.44 10.16
C ARG A 218 15.76 29.84 9.57
N ASP A 219 16.93 30.45 9.78
CA ASP A 219 17.37 31.72 9.19
C ASP A 219 17.78 31.59 7.71
N GLY A 220 17.67 30.40 7.11
CA GLY A 220 18.02 30.12 5.72
C GLY A 220 19.49 29.79 5.48
N ARG A 221 20.37 29.91 6.50
CA ARG A 221 21.79 29.54 6.36
C ARG A 221 21.95 28.03 6.21
N TRP A 222 23.06 27.63 5.61
CA TRP A 222 23.48 26.24 5.48
C TRP A 222 24.85 26.08 6.15
N ASP A 223 24.99 25.08 7.01
CA ASP A 223 26.24 24.77 7.71
C ASP A 223 26.56 23.27 7.56
N TRP A 224 27.82 22.96 7.29
CA TRP A 224 28.32 21.59 7.35
C TRP A 224 28.58 21.16 8.79
N VAL A 225 28.24 19.91 9.09
CA VAL A 225 28.49 19.27 10.38
C VAL A 225 29.18 17.93 10.12
N LYS A 226 30.40 17.77 10.61
CA LYS A 226 31.11 16.49 10.59
C LYS A 226 30.37 15.51 11.49
N ALA A 227 30.13 14.29 11.03
CA ALA A 227 29.46 13.29 11.86
C ALA A 227 30.36 12.91 13.05
N PRO A 228 29.80 12.80 14.27
CA PRO A 228 30.53 12.25 15.41
C PRO A 228 30.86 10.76 15.20
N TYR A 229 31.97 10.32 15.81
CA TYR A 229 32.38 8.92 15.86
C TYR A 229 32.64 8.54 17.32
N ARG A 230 32.12 7.40 17.78
CA ARG A 230 32.41 6.88 19.13
C ARG A 230 33.81 6.25 19.14
N SER A 231 34.71 6.76 19.98
CA SER A 231 36.17 6.58 19.92
C SER A 231 36.73 5.18 20.20
N GLU A 232 35.87 4.17 20.41
CA GLU A 232 36.24 2.82 20.88
C GLU A 232 35.76 1.71 19.92
N ARG A 233 35.29 2.05 18.72
CA ARG A 233 34.82 1.07 17.71
C ARG A 233 35.48 1.27 16.35
N GLU A 234 35.40 0.23 15.52
CA GLU A 234 35.90 0.26 14.14
C GLU A 234 35.31 1.43 13.35
N LEU A 235 36.19 2.17 12.68
CA LEU A 235 35.82 3.17 11.70
C LEU A 235 35.40 2.50 10.38
N PRO A 236 34.55 3.16 9.57
CA PRO A 236 34.20 2.67 8.24
C PRO A 236 35.41 2.68 7.30
N VAL A 237 35.42 1.77 6.32
CA VAL A 237 36.51 1.64 5.35
C VAL A 237 36.40 2.74 4.29
N GLY A 238 37.52 3.42 4.02
CA GLY A 238 37.60 4.50 3.03
C GLY A 238 37.36 4.00 1.61
N ARG A 239 36.36 4.58 0.94
CA ARG A 239 35.86 4.04 -0.33
C ARG A 239 35.21 5.07 -1.24
N TYR A 240 35.23 4.79 -2.54
CA TYR A 240 34.59 5.58 -3.59
C TYR A 240 33.85 4.67 -4.58
N GLN A 241 32.97 5.26 -5.40
CA GLN A 241 32.10 4.54 -6.36
C GLN A 241 31.16 3.51 -5.70
N HIS A 242 30.90 3.70 -4.40
CA HIS A 242 29.85 3.06 -3.61
C HIS A 242 28.51 3.80 -3.82
N SER A 243 27.43 3.27 -3.23
CA SER A 243 26.17 4.00 -3.09
C SER A 243 25.73 4.13 -1.63
N SER A 244 24.89 5.12 -1.34
CA SER A 244 24.29 5.35 -0.02
C SER A 244 22.78 5.44 -0.09
N LEU A 245 22.09 4.85 0.88
CA LEU A 245 20.64 4.95 1.05
C LEU A 245 20.32 5.20 2.54
N PHE A 246 19.28 5.97 2.84
CA PHE A 246 18.68 5.95 4.18
C PHE A 246 17.59 4.89 4.28
N LEU A 247 17.58 4.16 5.39
CA LEU A 247 16.38 3.48 5.89
C LEU A 247 16.03 4.06 7.25
N GLY A 248 15.10 5.02 7.24
CA GLY A 248 14.75 5.81 8.42
C GLY A 248 15.94 6.61 8.91
N LYS A 249 16.46 6.22 10.09
CA LYS A 249 17.56 6.90 10.79
C LYS A 249 18.95 6.29 10.49
N LEU A 250 19.00 5.23 9.69
CA LEU A 250 20.23 4.47 9.40
C LEU A 250 20.73 4.80 8.00
N LEU A 251 21.98 5.26 7.91
CA LEU A 251 22.70 5.45 6.65
C LEU A 251 23.36 4.13 6.26
N LEU A 252 23.05 3.64 5.06
CA LEU A 252 23.49 2.35 4.52
C LEU A 252 24.53 2.59 3.41
N ILE A 253 25.76 2.14 3.60
CA ILE A 253 26.86 2.26 2.62
C ILE A 253 27.09 0.91 1.92
N ILE A 254 26.87 0.88 0.62
CA ILE A 254 26.76 -0.36 -0.18
C ILE A 254 27.89 -0.41 -1.23
N GLY A 255 28.72 -1.46 -1.14
CA GLY A 255 29.81 -1.72 -2.09
C GLY A 255 30.84 -0.58 -2.18
N GLY A 256 31.30 -0.29 -3.39
CA GLY A 256 32.41 0.61 -3.71
C GLY A 256 33.73 -0.11 -3.92
N ARG A 257 34.82 0.66 -3.89
CA ARG A 257 36.20 0.19 -3.93
C ARG A 257 37.11 1.14 -3.15
N THR A 258 38.22 0.61 -2.65
CA THR A 258 39.27 1.36 -1.93
C THR A 258 40.41 1.74 -2.89
N ASN A 259 41.59 2.06 -2.37
CA ASN A 259 42.82 2.14 -3.17
C ASN A 259 43.41 0.75 -3.51
N ASN A 260 43.05 -0.30 -2.77
CA ASN A 260 43.53 -1.66 -2.97
C ASN A 260 42.62 -2.40 -3.96
N VAL A 261 43.22 -3.14 -4.90
CA VAL A 261 42.46 -3.94 -5.88
C VAL A 261 42.02 -5.26 -5.23
N GLY A 262 40.74 -5.61 -5.39
CA GLY A 262 40.17 -6.86 -4.85
C GLY A 262 39.79 -6.81 -3.35
N GLU A 263 39.95 -5.68 -2.66
CA GLU A 263 39.55 -5.54 -1.26
C GLU A 263 38.03 -5.67 -1.11
N GLN A 264 37.59 -6.67 -0.33
CA GLN A 264 36.18 -6.90 -0.06
C GLN A 264 35.64 -5.88 0.95
N LEU A 265 34.53 -5.24 0.60
CA LEU A 265 33.93 -4.18 1.39
C LEU A 265 32.61 -4.62 2.03
N GLY A 266 32.53 -4.44 3.34
CA GLY A 266 31.30 -4.68 4.09
C GLY A 266 30.19 -3.66 3.79
N LEU A 267 28.96 -4.07 4.07
CA LEU A 267 27.79 -3.22 4.18
C LEU A 267 27.94 -2.48 5.50
N GLU A 268 28.29 -1.20 5.44
CA GLU A 268 28.54 -0.40 6.64
C GLU A 268 27.32 0.46 6.92
N ILE A 269 26.83 0.37 8.15
CA ILE A 269 25.62 1.04 8.62
C ILE A 269 26.02 2.04 9.70
N TYR A 270 25.66 3.30 9.51
CA TYR A 270 25.82 4.35 10.51
C TYR A 270 24.47 4.71 11.11
N ASP A 271 24.39 4.66 12.44
CA ASP A 271 23.23 5.03 13.22
C ASP A 271 23.30 6.51 13.61
N THR A 272 22.42 7.35 13.04
CA THR A 272 22.44 8.80 13.28
C THR A 272 22.03 9.21 14.71
N GLU A 273 21.53 8.29 15.53
CA GLU A 273 21.18 8.57 16.93
C GLU A 273 22.29 8.16 17.90
N THR A 274 22.92 6.99 17.70
CA THR A 274 23.99 6.51 18.59
C THR A 274 25.38 6.96 18.16
N SER A 275 25.53 7.45 16.92
CA SER A 275 26.83 7.81 16.31
C SER A 275 27.79 6.61 16.16
N GLU A 276 27.22 5.42 15.97
CA GLU A 276 27.96 4.16 15.88
C GLU A 276 27.90 3.57 14.47
N TRP A 277 29.01 2.94 14.08
CA TRP A 277 29.11 2.14 12.87
C TRP A 277 28.93 0.64 13.16
N SER A 278 28.47 -0.12 12.17
CA SER A 278 28.40 -1.58 12.19
C SER A 278 28.60 -2.14 10.78
N ARG A 279 29.37 -3.24 10.66
CA ARG A 279 29.73 -3.86 9.38
C ARG A 279 29.06 -5.22 9.22
N PHE A 280 28.52 -5.49 8.03
CA PHE A 280 27.85 -6.73 7.64
C PHE A 280 28.30 -7.18 6.24
N ASN A 281 27.89 -8.37 5.80
CA ASN A 281 28.22 -8.86 4.45
C ASN A 281 27.46 -8.08 3.36
N SER A 282 28.18 -7.54 2.35
CA SER A 282 27.62 -6.81 1.21
C SER A 282 27.74 -7.58 -0.10
N ILE A 283 26.89 -7.18 -1.06
CA ILE A 283 27.15 -7.34 -2.48
C ILE A 283 28.44 -6.57 -2.82
N GLN A 284 29.38 -7.23 -3.51
CA GLN A 284 30.65 -6.64 -3.93
C GLN A 284 30.50 -6.03 -5.32
N ARG A 285 30.14 -4.75 -5.40
CA ARG A 285 30.07 -3.98 -6.65
C ARG A 285 30.53 -2.54 -6.49
N PHE A 286 31.01 -1.96 -7.59
CA PHE A 286 31.29 -0.52 -7.70
C PHE A 286 30.76 0.05 -9.02
N ARG A 287 30.45 1.36 -9.04
CA ARG A 287 29.77 2.06 -10.16
C ARG A 287 28.39 1.48 -10.52
N HIS A 288 27.73 0.84 -9.55
CA HIS A 288 26.38 0.28 -9.64
C HIS A 288 25.30 1.32 -9.29
N GLY A 289 24.07 1.06 -9.72
CA GLY A 289 22.88 1.73 -9.20
C GLY A 289 22.28 0.93 -8.04
N SER A 290 21.65 1.59 -7.06
CA SER A 290 20.98 0.93 -5.95
C SER A 290 19.74 1.66 -5.48
N TRP A 291 18.74 0.92 -4.99
CA TRP A 291 17.53 1.46 -4.39
C TRP A 291 17.03 0.55 -3.26
N ALA A 292 16.16 1.06 -2.39
CA ALA A 292 15.57 0.30 -1.29
C ALA A 292 14.03 0.24 -1.41
N VAL A 293 13.46 -0.91 -1.06
CA VAL A 293 12.00 -1.13 -0.97
C VAL A 293 11.73 -2.02 0.24
N ASP A 294 10.95 -1.50 1.20
CA ASP A 294 10.79 -2.10 2.53
C ASP A 294 12.15 -2.54 3.12
N ASN A 295 12.27 -3.81 3.54
CA ASN A 295 13.49 -4.40 4.12
C ASN A 295 14.55 -4.86 3.09
N PHE A 296 14.41 -4.47 1.82
CA PHE A 296 15.24 -5.00 0.73
C PHE A 296 16.03 -3.89 0.02
N ILE A 297 17.36 -4.05 -0.01
CA ILE A 297 18.25 -3.25 -0.88
C ILE A 297 18.42 -4.02 -2.18
N TYR A 298 18.28 -3.32 -3.30
CA TYR A 298 18.54 -3.82 -4.64
C TYR A 298 19.75 -3.09 -5.23
N VAL A 299 20.57 -3.83 -5.98
CA VAL A 299 21.77 -3.34 -6.68
C VAL A 299 21.75 -3.87 -8.11
N TYR A 300 21.96 -3.02 -9.11
CA TYR A 300 22.04 -3.39 -10.53
C TYR A 300 23.26 -2.75 -11.18
N GLY A 301 23.84 -3.47 -12.16
CA GLY A 301 24.95 -2.99 -12.97
C GLY A 301 26.21 -2.68 -12.16
N GLY A 302 27.12 -1.92 -12.74
CA GLY A 302 28.48 -1.76 -12.22
C GLY A 302 29.34 -3.00 -12.47
N PHE A 303 30.50 -3.05 -11.81
CA PHE A 303 31.50 -4.10 -11.93
C PHE A 303 31.55 -4.99 -10.68
N GLU A 304 32.11 -6.19 -10.82
CA GLU A 304 32.42 -7.12 -9.71
C GLU A 304 33.89 -7.00 -9.30
N LEU A 305 34.32 -7.64 -8.20
CA LEU A 305 35.75 -7.67 -7.84
C LEU A 305 36.52 -8.69 -8.70
N GLU A 306 35.81 -9.73 -9.10
CA GLU A 306 36.27 -10.86 -9.93
C GLU A 306 36.34 -10.49 -11.42
N SER A 307 35.50 -9.55 -11.86
CA SER A 307 35.40 -9.06 -13.25
C SER A 307 35.43 -7.51 -13.32
N PRO A 308 36.48 -6.83 -12.81
CA PRO A 308 36.51 -5.38 -12.60
C PRO A 308 36.48 -4.52 -13.88
N ASN A 309 36.55 -5.17 -15.05
CA ASN A 309 36.62 -4.57 -16.38
C ASN A 309 35.37 -4.82 -17.24
N ILE A 310 34.50 -5.77 -16.84
CA ILE A 310 33.30 -6.19 -17.57
C ILE A 310 32.08 -5.83 -16.72
N PRO A 311 31.15 -4.97 -17.19
CA PRO A 311 29.98 -4.62 -16.40
C PRO A 311 28.96 -5.76 -16.35
N THR A 312 28.09 -5.77 -15.34
CA THR A 312 26.95 -6.70 -15.25
C THR A 312 25.64 -6.07 -15.74
N ASP A 313 24.64 -6.90 -16.03
CA ASP A 313 23.21 -6.55 -16.02
C ASP A 313 22.48 -7.10 -14.76
N VAL A 314 23.17 -7.86 -13.90
CA VAL A 314 22.50 -8.63 -12.84
C VAL A 314 21.98 -7.75 -11.71
N ILE A 315 20.66 -7.85 -11.45
CA ILE A 315 20.05 -7.40 -10.20
C ILE A 315 20.40 -8.37 -9.06
N MET A 316 21.09 -7.84 -8.04
CA MET A 316 21.36 -8.50 -6.76
C MET A 316 20.57 -7.86 -5.62
N LYS A 317 20.18 -8.66 -4.63
CA LYS A 317 19.28 -8.26 -3.54
C LYS A 317 19.82 -8.62 -2.16
N ILE A 318 19.78 -7.67 -1.24
CA ILE A 318 20.06 -7.87 0.19
C ILE A 318 18.74 -7.86 0.96
N ASN A 319 18.44 -8.95 1.67
CA ASN A 319 17.42 -8.93 2.73
C ASN A 319 18.05 -8.38 4.00
N LEU A 320 17.79 -7.10 4.29
CA LEU A 320 18.51 -6.36 5.30
C LEU A 320 18.28 -6.94 6.71
N LEU A 321 17.03 -7.31 7.03
CA LEU A 321 16.65 -8.00 8.28
C LEU A 321 17.37 -9.34 8.48
N LYS A 322 17.70 -10.05 7.40
CA LYS A 322 18.49 -11.30 7.45
C LYS A 322 19.99 -11.03 7.54
N SER A 323 20.49 -9.96 6.92
CA SER A 323 21.91 -9.60 6.94
C SER A 323 22.37 -8.99 8.28
N ILE A 324 21.47 -8.33 9.02
CA ILE A 324 21.81 -7.67 10.29
C ILE A 324 21.27 -8.38 11.55
N SER A 325 20.80 -9.62 11.41
CA SER A 325 20.11 -10.36 12.48
C SER A 325 20.95 -10.61 13.74
N SER A 326 22.27 -10.46 13.66
CA SER A 326 23.21 -10.49 14.79
C SER A 326 23.20 -9.22 15.65
N ASN A 327 22.70 -8.09 15.14
CA ASN A 327 22.61 -6.82 15.86
C ASN A 327 21.14 -6.49 16.17
N GLY A 328 20.69 -6.85 17.38
CA GLY A 328 19.29 -6.70 17.80
C GLY A 328 18.77 -5.26 17.79
N ASP A 329 19.63 -4.28 18.11
CA ASP A 329 19.24 -2.87 18.19
C ASP A 329 18.99 -2.28 16.80
N LEU A 330 19.93 -2.48 15.86
CA LEU A 330 19.74 -2.08 14.47
C LEU A 330 18.55 -2.84 13.83
N LEU A 331 18.39 -4.12 14.15
CA LEU A 331 17.25 -4.93 13.69
C LEU A 331 15.92 -4.33 14.16
N MET A 332 15.82 -3.94 15.44
CA MET A 332 14.63 -3.27 15.98
C MET A 332 14.43 -1.85 15.43
N LYS A 333 15.49 -1.09 15.14
CA LYS A 333 15.38 0.23 14.48
C LYS A 333 14.87 0.12 13.05
N ILE A 334 15.37 -0.84 12.27
CA ILE A 334 14.86 -1.14 10.92
C ILE A 334 13.41 -1.60 10.99
N ILE A 335 13.07 -2.50 11.92
CA ILE A 335 11.71 -2.96 12.13
C ILE A 335 10.76 -1.78 12.44
N ASN A 336 11.10 -0.93 13.40
CA ASN A 336 10.25 0.19 13.79
C ASN A 336 10.12 1.24 12.67
N THR A 337 11.20 1.51 11.93
CA THR A 337 11.16 2.34 10.70
C THR A 337 10.16 1.78 9.69
N LEU A 338 10.20 0.47 9.46
CA LEU A 338 9.34 -0.20 8.48
C LEU A 338 7.88 -0.32 8.94
N LYS A 339 7.61 -0.32 10.26
CA LYS A 339 6.24 -0.13 10.78
C LYS A 339 5.75 1.31 10.58
N GLN A 340 6.62 2.30 10.52
CA GLN A 340 6.22 3.69 10.24
C GLN A 340 5.97 3.94 8.75
N SER A 341 6.74 3.29 7.84
CA SER A 341 6.49 3.39 6.39
C SER A 341 5.43 2.42 5.86
N SER A 342 5.31 1.25 6.49
CA SER A 342 4.47 0.13 6.04
C SER A 342 3.87 -0.61 7.26
N PRO A 343 2.94 -0.01 8.05
CA PRO A 343 2.45 -0.56 9.33
C PRO A 343 2.03 -2.03 9.32
N ASN A 344 1.45 -2.47 8.20
CA ASN A 344 0.87 -3.79 8.00
C ASN A 344 1.84 -4.83 7.39
N ASN A 345 3.13 -4.52 7.24
CA ASN A 345 4.10 -5.43 6.64
C ASN A 345 4.43 -6.58 7.63
N SER A 346 3.98 -7.80 7.31
CA SER A 346 3.98 -8.94 8.23
C SER A 346 5.37 -9.36 8.70
N VAL A 347 6.34 -9.43 7.79
CA VAL A 347 7.74 -9.84 8.06
C VAL A 347 8.39 -9.01 9.17
N ILE A 348 8.05 -7.73 9.24
CA ILE A 348 8.57 -6.76 10.20
C ILE A 348 7.93 -6.91 11.57
N ASN A 349 6.62 -7.16 11.61
CA ASN A 349 5.93 -7.53 12.84
C ASN A 349 6.33 -8.94 13.32
N ASP A 350 6.72 -9.83 12.41
CA ASP A 350 7.09 -11.21 12.74
C ASP A 350 8.37 -11.30 13.57
N ILE A 351 9.43 -10.57 13.20
CA ILE A 351 10.74 -10.63 13.87
C ILE A 351 10.69 -10.01 15.26
N SER A 352 10.03 -8.84 15.43
CA SER A 352 9.88 -8.23 16.77
C SER A 352 9.15 -9.12 17.79
N ASN A 353 8.38 -10.10 17.33
CA ASN A 353 7.66 -11.05 18.18
C ASN A 353 8.40 -12.39 18.37
N GLN A 354 9.39 -12.72 17.52
CA GLN A 354 10.08 -14.02 17.55
C GLN A 354 10.89 -14.24 18.84
N GLN A 355 11.54 -13.20 19.37
CA GLN A 355 12.35 -13.34 20.61
C GLN A 355 11.52 -13.34 21.92
N LYS A 356 10.22 -13.02 21.91
CA LYS A 356 9.44 -12.82 23.15
C LYS A 356 8.29 -13.78 23.44
N LYS A 357 7.74 -14.57 22.48
CA LYS A 357 6.65 -15.51 22.82
C LYS A 357 6.33 -16.69 21.87
N THR A 358 6.83 -16.77 20.64
CA THR A 358 6.17 -17.60 19.60
C THR A 358 7.06 -18.67 18.93
N LYS A 359 7.11 -19.88 19.51
CA LYS A 359 7.58 -21.09 18.79
C LYS A 359 6.44 -21.96 18.23
N THR A 360 5.20 -21.80 18.73
CA THR A 360 4.07 -22.73 18.44
C THR A 360 2.86 -22.09 17.74
N LEU A 361 2.65 -20.77 17.87
CA LEU A 361 1.36 -20.12 17.55
C LEU A 361 1.18 -19.58 16.12
N LYS A 362 2.22 -19.55 15.27
CA LYS A 362 2.16 -18.80 13.99
C LYS A 362 1.60 -19.57 12.78
N ILE A 363 1.60 -20.90 12.79
CA ILE A 363 1.15 -21.71 11.64
C ILE A 363 -0.35 -21.45 11.34
N ASN A 364 -1.18 -21.39 12.39
CA ASN A 364 -2.62 -21.20 12.22
C ASN A 364 -2.96 -19.83 11.62
N LYS A 365 -2.20 -18.75 11.94
CA LYS A 365 -2.57 -17.38 11.52
C LYS A 365 -2.40 -17.08 10.02
N TYR A 366 -1.75 -17.96 9.26
CA TYR A 366 -1.74 -17.90 7.78
C TYR A 366 -2.84 -18.75 7.13
N LYS A 367 -3.17 -19.94 7.69
CA LYS A 367 -4.42 -20.66 7.33
C LYS A 367 -5.63 -19.74 7.52
N ILE A 368 -5.72 -19.09 8.68
CA ILE A 368 -6.76 -18.12 9.08
C ILE A 368 -7.23 -17.22 7.94
N LYS A 369 -6.32 -16.46 7.30
CA LYS A 369 -6.71 -15.50 6.26
C LYS A 369 -7.17 -16.17 4.97
N ILE A 370 -6.64 -17.35 4.66
CA ILE A 370 -7.05 -18.11 3.46
C ILE A 370 -8.46 -18.68 3.64
N HIS A 371 -8.79 -19.20 4.83
CA HIS A 371 -10.10 -19.84 5.07
C HIS A 371 -11.23 -18.81 5.09
N ILE A 372 -11.03 -17.68 5.80
CA ILE A 372 -11.95 -16.54 5.74
C ILE A 372 -12.12 -16.05 4.29
N TYR A 373 -11.03 -15.92 3.51
CA TYR A 373 -11.13 -15.45 2.14
C TYR A 373 -11.86 -16.44 1.21
N LEU A 374 -11.62 -17.75 1.35
CA LEU A 374 -12.36 -18.79 0.62
C LEU A 374 -13.84 -18.82 1.00
N LEU A 375 -14.18 -18.63 2.28
CA LEU A 375 -15.55 -18.50 2.78
C LEU A 375 -16.24 -17.25 2.19
N ILE A 376 -15.58 -16.09 2.18
CA ILE A 376 -16.14 -14.89 1.53
C ILE A 376 -16.39 -15.14 0.04
N LEU A 377 -15.43 -15.72 -0.68
CA LEU A 377 -15.60 -16.09 -2.09
C LEU A 377 -16.74 -17.10 -2.29
N PHE A 378 -16.91 -18.04 -1.37
CA PHE A 378 -17.92 -19.08 -1.43
C PHE A 378 -19.34 -18.55 -1.20
N ILE A 379 -19.54 -17.68 -0.21
CA ILE A 379 -20.84 -17.05 0.01
C ILE A 379 -21.11 -15.97 -1.06
N GLN A 380 -20.08 -15.30 -1.59
CA GLN A 380 -20.22 -14.51 -2.82
C GLN A 380 -20.60 -15.37 -4.04
N PHE A 381 -20.12 -16.61 -4.12
CA PHE A 381 -20.48 -17.55 -5.18
C PHE A 381 -21.90 -18.11 -5.02
N ILE A 382 -22.37 -18.41 -3.81
CA ILE A 382 -23.76 -18.81 -3.56
C ILE A 382 -24.71 -17.64 -3.84
N ASN A 383 -24.46 -16.46 -3.27
CA ASN A 383 -25.26 -15.27 -3.60
C ASN A 383 -25.24 -15.02 -5.12
N LYS A 384 -24.10 -15.24 -5.79
CA LYS A 384 -24.00 -15.14 -7.25
C LYS A 384 -24.74 -16.26 -7.99
N TYR A 385 -24.84 -17.49 -7.48
CA TYR A 385 -25.62 -18.56 -8.10
C TYR A 385 -27.12 -18.30 -7.99
N ASN A 386 -27.59 -17.85 -6.81
CA ASN A 386 -28.96 -17.38 -6.62
C ASN A 386 -29.29 -16.26 -7.61
N GLN A 387 -28.42 -15.24 -7.72
CA GLN A 387 -28.61 -14.14 -8.68
C GLN A 387 -28.53 -14.65 -10.13
N PHE A 388 -27.57 -15.52 -10.45
CA PHE A 388 -27.30 -15.99 -11.81
C PHE A 388 -28.44 -16.83 -12.40
N PHE A 389 -29.24 -17.54 -11.59
CA PHE A 389 -30.42 -18.23 -12.10
C PHE A 389 -31.60 -17.27 -12.36
N ILE A 390 -31.82 -16.28 -11.48
CA ILE A 390 -32.78 -15.18 -11.74
C ILE A 390 -32.36 -14.41 -13.01
N ASP A 391 -31.06 -14.16 -13.20
CA ASP A 391 -30.49 -13.48 -14.37
C ASP A 391 -30.53 -14.32 -15.67
N LEU A 392 -30.63 -15.66 -15.59
CA LEU A 392 -30.66 -16.53 -16.79
C LEU A 392 -32.05 -16.73 -17.37
N ALA A 393 -33.11 -16.62 -16.56
CA ALA A 393 -34.49 -16.62 -17.03
C ALA A 393 -34.81 -15.41 -17.94
N HIS A 394 -34.13 -14.28 -17.72
CA HIS A 394 -34.35 -13.01 -18.45
C HIS A 394 -33.03 -12.44 -19.00
N GLN A 395 -32.61 -12.96 -20.16
CA GLN A 395 -31.26 -12.75 -20.71
C GLN A 395 -30.86 -11.28 -21.05
N ASN A 396 -29.53 -11.09 -21.11
CA ASN A 396 -28.76 -10.16 -21.97
C ASN A 396 -28.33 -8.76 -21.47
N GLN A 397 -28.66 -8.29 -20.26
CA GLN A 397 -28.23 -6.95 -19.80
C GLN A 397 -26.94 -6.91 -18.94
N ILE A 398 -26.68 -7.88 -18.05
CA ILE A 398 -25.63 -7.79 -17.01
C ILE A 398 -24.18 -8.02 -17.54
N ILE A 399 -24.03 -8.58 -18.75
CA ILE A 399 -22.73 -9.00 -19.31
C ILE A 399 -21.74 -7.82 -19.52
N GLN A 400 -22.21 -6.57 -19.67
CA GLN A 400 -21.29 -5.42 -19.79
C GLN A 400 -20.62 -5.01 -18.46
N ILE A 401 -21.28 -5.16 -17.32
CA ILE A 401 -20.70 -4.76 -16.01
C ILE A 401 -19.53 -5.69 -15.64
N ILE A 402 -19.68 -6.99 -15.90
CA ILE A 402 -18.61 -8.00 -15.78
C ILE A 402 -17.41 -7.70 -16.71
N ARG A 403 -17.63 -6.93 -17.79
CA ARG A 403 -16.60 -6.51 -18.75
C ARG A 403 -15.93 -5.16 -18.44
N LEU A 404 -16.50 -4.31 -17.58
CA LEU A 404 -15.98 -2.96 -17.33
C LEU A 404 -15.43 -2.70 -15.92
N GLN A 405 -15.91 -3.39 -14.88
CA GLN A 405 -15.31 -3.30 -13.53
C GLN A 405 -15.16 -4.68 -12.88
N GLN A 406 -14.21 -5.47 -13.40
CA GLN A 406 -13.55 -6.49 -12.59
C GLN A 406 -12.95 -5.80 -11.36
N LEU A 407 -13.38 -6.18 -10.16
CA LEU A 407 -12.82 -5.63 -8.91
C LEU A 407 -11.31 -5.82 -8.91
N HIS A 408 -10.57 -4.76 -8.60
CA HIS A 408 -9.11 -4.78 -8.44
C HIS A 408 -8.68 -5.46 -7.12
N LEU A 409 -9.40 -6.51 -6.70
CA LEU A 409 -9.00 -7.48 -5.67
C LEU A 409 -7.92 -8.40 -6.24
N VAL A 410 -6.75 -7.82 -6.52
CA VAL A 410 -5.62 -8.52 -7.14
C VAL A 410 -4.92 -9.42 -6.13
N ILE A 411 -5.50 -10.60 -5.88
CA ILE A 411 -4.67 -11.78 -5.58
C ILE A 411 -3.82 -12.03 -6.83
N LYS A 412 -2.51 -11.82 -6.69
CA LYS A 412 -1.56 -12.11 -7.76
C LYS A 412 -1.49 -13.62 -7.97
N GLN A 413 -1.26 -14.06 -9.21
CA GLN A 413 -1.02 -15.48 -9.53
C GLN A 413 0.10 -16.11 -8.67
N THR A 414 1.04 -15.31 -8.17
CA THR A 414 2.08 -15.75 -7.23
C THR A 414 1.58 -16.02 -5.80
N GLN A 415 0.54 -15.33 -5.32
CA GLN A 415 -0.15 -15.71 -4.07
C GLN A 415 -1.04 -16.94 -4.30
N TYR A 416 -1.74 -17.01 -5.43
CA TYR A 416 -2.51 -18.19 -5.85
C TYR A 416 -1.65 -19.48 -5.86
N GLN A 417 -0.45 -19.42 -6.44
CA GLN A 417 0.51 -20.53 -6.40
C GLN A 417 1.13 -20.81 -5.01
N GLN A 418 1.13 -19.85 -4.08
CA GLN A 418 1.54 -20.12 -2.69
C GLN A 418 0.47 -20.87 -1.91
N ILE A 419 -0.82 -20.63 -2.17
CA ILE A 419 -1.92 -21.34 -1.50
C ILE A 419 -1.92 -22.82 -1.90
N ILE A 420 -1.75 -23.12 -3.20
CA ILE A 420 -1.61 -24.49 -3.73
C ILE A 420 -0.46 -25.26 -3.05
N ARG A 421 0.63 -24.58 -2.65
CA ARG A 421 1.75 -25.22 -1.95
C ARG A 421 1.50 -25.55 -0.47
N ILE A 422 0.46 -24.98 0.15
CA ILE A 422 0.13 -25.22 1.57
C ILE A 422 -0.67 -26.52 1.75
N SER A 423 -1.32 -27.02 0.69
CA SER A 423 -1.94 -28.35 0.71
C SER A 423 -1.25 -29.29 -0.28
N HIS A 424 -0.54 -30.28 0.26
CA HIS A 424 0.02 -31.38 -0.53
C HIS A 424 -1.04 -32.45 -0.89
N ASP A 425 -2.26 -32.33 -0.38
CA ASP A 425 -3.38 -33.20 -0.71
C ASP A 425 -4.29 -32.54 -1.77
N PRO A 426 -4.41 -33.11 -2.99
CA PRO A 426 -5.34 -32.60 -4.00
C PRO A 426 -6.80 -32.63 -3.55
N ASN A 427 -7.17 -33.53 -2.61
CA ASN A 427 -8.53 -33.72 -2.11
C ASN A 427 -8.91 -32.79 -0.94
N SER A 428 -7.97 -31.98 -0.44
CA SER A 428 -8.28 -31.04 0.64
C SER A 428 -9.33 -30.00 0.23
N ILE A 429 -10.20 -29.59 1.16
CA ILE A 429 -11.25 -28.57 0.95
C ILE A 429 -10.71 -27.31 0.25
N HIS A 430 -9.50 -26.83 0.56
CA HIS A 430 -8.95 -25.65 -0.09
C HIS A 430 -8.68 -25.85 -1.59
N ASN A 431 -8.18 -27.03 -1.99
CA ASN A 431 -7.91 -27.33 -3.40
C ASN A 431 -9.21 -27.53 -4.18
N ILE A 432 -10.18 -28.26 -3.61
CA ILE A 432 -11.55 -28.42 -4.16
C ILE A 432 -12.17 -27.03 -4.39
N MET A 433 -12.16 -26.18 -3.37
CA MET A 433 -12.73 -24.83 -3.40
C MET A 433 -12.05 -23.94 -4.44
N ILE A 434 -10.71 -23.91 -4.49
CA ILE A 434 -9.96 -23.08 -5.47
C ILE A 434 -10.22 -23.54 -6.91
N GLN A 435 -10.27 -24.86 -7.16
CA GLN A 435 -10.55 -25.40 -8.49
C GLN A 435 -11.96 -25.06 -8.98
N HIS A 436 -12.96 -25.07 -8.09
CA HIS A 436 -14.37 -24.94 -8.44
C HIS A 436 -14.98 -23.54 -8.22
N LEU A 437 -14.35 -22.61 -7.48
CA LEU A 437 -14.81 -21.22 -7.28
C LEU A 437 -14.19 -20.18 -8.23
N LEU A 438 -12.95 -20.41 -8.67
CA LEU A 438 -12.15 -19.39 -9.39
C LEU A 438 -12.09 -19.64 -10.90
N GLN A 439 -13.05 -20.38 -11.46
CA GLN A 439 -13.16 -20.67 -12.90
C GLN A 439 -14.47 -20.13 -13.51
N PRO A 440 -14.61 -18.80 -13.66
CA PRO A 440 -15.85 -18.13 -14.09
C PRO A 440 -16.41 -18.60 -15.44
N LYS A 441 -15.57 -19.15 -16.34
CA LYS A 441 -16.02 -19.71 -17.62
C LYS A 441 -16.87 -20.98 -17.47
N SER A 442 -16.75 -21.68 -16.34
CA SER A 442 -17.36 -23.01 -16.14
C SER A 442 -18.80 -22.97 -15.59
N TYR A 443 -19.34 -21.79 -15.26
CA TYR A 443 -20.69 -21.63 -14.68
C TYR A 443 -21.74 -21.17 -15.70
N ILE A 444 -21.32 -20.77 -16.91
CA ILE A 444 -22.12 -19.94 -17.83
C ILE A 444 -23.37 -20.69 -18.37
N ASN A 445 -23.35 -22.03 -18.40
CA ASN A 445 -24.39 -22.87 -19.01
C ASN A 445 -24.83 -24.02 -18.08
N LEU A 446 -25.28 -23.73 -16.85
CA LEU A 446 -25.78 -24.77 -15.92
C LEU A 446 -27.33 -24.82 -15.88
N PRO A 447 -27.94 -26.00 -15.73
CA PRO A 447 -29.39 -26.12 -15.47
C PRO A 447 -29.78 -25.58 -14.09
N GLU A 448 -31.02 -25.11 -13.98
CA GLU A 448 -31.62 -24.52 -12.77
C GLU A 448 -31.62 -25.46 -11.56
N ASN A 449 -31.79 -26.77 -11.80
CA ASN A 449 -31.74 -27.81 -10.78
C ASN A 449 -30.37 -28.52 -10.71
N ALA A 450 -29.28 -27.83 -11.11
CA ALA A 450 -27.93 -28.37 -10.94
C ALA A 450 -27.56 -28.43 -9.46
N PRO A 451 -27.07 -29.58 -8.93
CA PRO A 451 -26.61 -29.67 -7.55
C PRO A 451 -25.39 -28.77 -7.34
N PHE A 452 -25.16 -28.33 -6.10
CA PHE A 452 -23.96 -27.58 -5.77
C PHE A 452 -22.69 -28.39 -6.08
N ARG A 453 -21.63 -27.71 -6.54
CA ARG A 453 -20.32 -28.33 -6.83
C ARG A 453 -19.51 -28.69 -5.57
N PHE A 454 -20.13 -28.56 -4.40
CA PHE A 454 -19.56 -28.82 -3.08
C PHE A 454 -20.63 -29.58 -2.28
N SER A 455 -20.25 -30.69 -1.65
CA SER A 455 -21.13 -31.40 -0.72
C SER A 455 -21.34 -30.60 0.57
N SER A 456 -22.41 -30.90 1.30
CA SER A 456 -22.68 -30.31 2.62
C SER A 456 -21.47 -30.45 3.57
N GLU A 457 -20.88 -31.65 3.66
CA GLU A 457 -19.67 -31.95 4.44
C GLU A 457 -18.49 -30.98 4.15
N ASN A 458 -18.23 -30.68 2.87
CA ASN A 458 -17.18 -29.73 2.47
C ASN A 458 -17.47 -28.31 2.99
N ILE A 459 -18.74 -27.92 3.04
CA ILE A 459 -19.19 -26.58 3.44
C ILE A 459 -19.22 -26.46 4.97
N ILE A 460 -19.70 -27.48 5.67
CA ILE A 460 -19.64 -27.61 7.14
C ILE A 460 -18.19 -27.48 7.60
N GLN A 461 -17.27 -28.27 7.02
CA GLN A 461 -15.84 -28.21 7.37
C GLN A 461 -15.24 -26.80 7.18
N LEU A 462 -15.64 -26.05 6.15
CA LEU A 462 -15.21 -24.66 5.94
C LEU A 462 -15.75 -23.72 7.04
N CYS A 463 -17.00 -23.92 7.48
CA CYS A 463 -17.64 -23.12 8.51
C CYS A 463 -17.03 -23.39 9.89
N ASP A 464 -16.81 -24.66 10.26
CA ASP A 464 -16.16 -25.08 11.50
C ASP A 464 -14.79 -24.44 11.66
N MET A 465 -13.97 -24.53 10.61
CA MET A 465 -12.68 -23.87 10.59
C MET A 465 -12.82 -22.36 10.78
N ALA A 466 -13.74 -21.70 10.06
CA ALA A 466 -13.95 -20.27 10.19
C ALA A 466 -14.43 -19.85 11.60
N GLU A 467 -15.21 -20.69 12.28
CA GLU A 467 -15.67 -20.47 13.65
C GLU A 467 -14.49 -20.49 14.65
N GLU A 468 -13.65 -21.53 14.63
CA GLU A 468 -12.43 -21.61 15.48
C GLU A 468 -11.54 -20.37 15.32
N ILE A 469 -11.43 -19.90 14.08
CA ILE A 469 -10.60 -18.78 13.67
C ILE A 469 -11.12 -17.46 14.24
N ILE A 470 -12.43 -17.21 14.12
CA ILE A 470 -13.04 -15.92 14.43
C ILE A 470 -13.30 -15.78 15.94
N LYS A 471 -13.56 -16.88 16.67
CA LYS A 471 -13.53 -16.96 18.15
C LYS A 471 -12.32 -16.26 18.79
N ASN A 472 -11.19 -16.25 18.09
CA ASN A 472 -9.91 -15.74 18.58
C ASN A 472 -9.52 -14.35 18.01
N GLN A 473 -10.47 -13.60 17.40
CA GLN A 473 -10.26 -12.22 16.94
C GLN A 473 -11.03 -11.21 17.82
N PRO A 474 -10.66 -9.92 17.84
CA PRO A 474 -11.50 -8.87 18.42
C PRO A 474 -12.84 -8.75 17.66
N ILE A 475 -13.83 -8.14 18.32
CA ILE A 475 -15.15 -7.86 17.74
C ILE A 475 -15.21 -6.52 16.99
N VAL A 476 -14.41 -5.54 17.39
CA VAL A 476 -14.13 -4.34 16.56
C VAL A 476 -12.86 -4.61 15.74
N LEU A 477 -12.98 -4.62 14.41
CA LEU A 477 -11.81 -4.73 13.53
C LEU A 477 -11.17 -3.36 13.29
N ARG A 478 -9.92 -3.17 13.70
CA ARG A 478 -9.14 -1.98 13.29
C ARG A 478 -8.45 -2.29 11.96
N VAL A 479 -8.90 -1.63 10.89
CA VAL A 479 -8.57 -1.91 9.49
C VAL A 479 -7.90 -0.71 8.83
N PHE A 480 -6.61 -0.86 8.56
CA PHE A 480 -5.89 -0.02 7.61
C PHE A 480 -6.33 -0.43 6.19
N ILE A 481 -7.44 0.15 5.73
CA ILE A 481 -8.17 0.03 4.44
C ILE A 481 -8.08 -1.34 3.72
N TYR A 482 -9.15 -2.15 3.79
CA TYR A 482 -9.77 -2.97 2.71
C TYR A 482 -10.89 -3.90 3.29
N GLN A 483 -12.09 -3.95 2.69
CA GLN A 483 -13.32 -4.61 3.22
C GLN A 483 -14.15 -5.45 2.19
N PHE A 484 -15.44 -5.75 2.48
CA PHE A 484 -16.00 -7.12 2.54
C PHE A 484 -17.57 -7.18 2.52
N LEU A 485 -18.14 -8.39 2.73
CA LEU A 485 -19.54 -8.77 3.13
C LEU A 485 -20.64 -9.02 2.05
N PHE A 486 -21.84 -9.46 2.51
CA PHE A 486 -22.84 -10.34 1.83
C PHE A 486 -24.28 -9.70 1.70
N ARG A 487 -25.48 -10.35 1.69
CA ARG A 487 -26.04 -11.70 2.04
C ARG A 487 -27.45 -11.91 1.38
N PHE A 488 -27.94 -13.16 1.23
CA PHE A 488 -29.33 -13.68 1.45
C PHE A 488 -29.95 -14.58 0.34
N GLY A 489 -30.83 -15.51 0.78
CA GLY A 489 -31.65 -16.42 -0.06
C GLY A 489 -31.36 -17.91 0.14
N PHE A 490 -31.07 -18.35 1.37
CA PHE A 490 -30.15 -19.47 1.58
C PHE A 490 -30.73 -20.80 2.11
N SER A 491 -31.82 -20.79 2.91
CA SER A 491 -32.33 -22.02 3.54
C SER A 491 -32.93 -23.00 2.54
N ASP A 492 -33.82 -22.49 1.68
CA ASP A 492 -34.55 -23.28 0.69
C ASP A 492 -33.59 -23.81 -0.40
N GLU A 493 -32.55 -23.05 -0.71
CA GLU A 493 -31.43 -23.42 -1.59
C GLU A 493 -30.60 -24.58 -1.03
N CYS A 494 -30.26 -24.55 0.26
CA CYS A 494 -29.61 -25.67 0.94
C CYS A 494 -30.46 -26.94 0.85
N ASN A 495 -31.74 -26.85 1.18
CA ASN A 495 -32.67 -27.98 1.07
C ASN A 495 -32.74 -28.53 -0.37
N GLN A 496 -33.08 -27.69 -1.34
CA GLN A 496 -33.32 -28.11 -2.73
C GLN A 496 -32.07 -28.58 -3.48
N ARG A 497 -30.87 -28.04 -3.19
CA ARG A 497 -29.64 -28.33 -3.96
C ARG A 497 -28.52 -29.04 -3.19
N LEU A 498 -28.61 -29.19 -1.87
CA LEU A 498 -27.78 -30.11 -1.08
C LEU A 498 -28.55 -31.36 -0.62
N GLY A 499 -29.89 -31.30 -0.53
CA GLY A 499 -30.72 -32.39 0.00
C GLY A 499 -30.65 -32.52 1.53
N GLU A 500 -30.27 -31.46 2.24
CA GLU A 500 -30.24 -31.41 3.71
C GLU A 500 -31.55 -30.87 4.29
N ASP A 501 -31.85 -31.23 5.54
CA ASP A 501 -32.93 -30.60 6.31
C ASP A 501 -32.38 -29.37 7.05
N PRO A 502 -32.85 -28.13 6.76
CA PRO A 502 -32.38 -26.93 7.47
C PRO A 502 -32.78 -26.86 8.95
N SER A 503 -33.57 -27.81 9.46
CA SER A 503 -33.86 -27.96 10.90
C SER A 503 -32.84 -28.83 11.65
N ASP A 504 -31.94 -29.53 10.94
CA ASP A 504 -30.81 -30.25 11.55
C ASP A 504 -29.74 -29.25 12.05
N GLU A 505 -29.27 -29.41 13.30
CA GLU A 505 -28.24 -28.55 13.90
C GLU A 505 -26.89 -28.60 13.16
N ASP A 506 -26.57 -29.74 12.53
CA ASP A 506 -25.33 -29.91 11.74
C ASP A 506 -25.50 -29.57 10.25
N SER A 507 -26.68 -29.10 9.81
CA SER A 507 -26.93 -28.64 8.44
C SER A 507 -26.02 -27.46 8.02
N VAL A 508 -25.71 -27.33 6.72
CA VAL A 508 -25.00 -26.17 6.18
C VAL A 508 -25.73 -24.87 6.52
N PHE A 509 -27.07 -24.85 6.45
CA PHE A 509 -27.86 -23.68 6.84
C PHE A 509 -27.54 -23.23 8.28
N ASN A 510 -27.65 -24.13 9.26
CA ASN A 510 -27.42 -23.79 10.66
C ASN A 510 -25.94 -23.53 10.96
N ARG A 511 -25.01 -24.26 10.34
CA ARG A 511 -23.56 -24.02 10.53
C ARG A 511 -23.11 -22.66 9.99
N VAL A 512 -23.71 -22.21 8.89
CA VAL A 512 -23.49 -20.87 8.35
C VAL A 512 -24.13 -19.80 9.23
N ASN A 513 -25.33 -20.01 9.78
CA ASN A 513 -25.97 -19.07 10.72
C ASN A 513 -25.15 -18.91 12.00
N ARG A 514 -24.77 -20.02 12.64
CA ARG A 514 -23.88 -20.05 13.80
C ARG A 514 -22.56 -19.31 13.57
N LEU A 515 -22.01 -19.38 12.36
CA LEU A 515 -20.81 -18.62 11.99
C LEU A 515 -21.04 -17.10 11.91
N PHE A 516 -22.25 -16.62 11.62
CA PHE A 516 -22.58 -15.19 11.64
C PHE A 516 -22.51 -14.61 13.07
N GLU A 517 -22.85 -15.39 14.09
CA GLU A 517 -22.79 -15.00 15.51
C GLU A 517 -21.36 -14.66 15.97
N TYR A 518 -20.33 -15.16 15.27
CA TYR A 518 -18.94 -14.82 15.56
C TYR A 518 -18.44 -13.61 14.77
N LEU A 519 -19.17 -13.05 13.81
CA LEU A 519 -18.67 -11.94 13.00
C LEU A 519 -18.44 -10.64 13.79
N PRO A 520 -17.60 -9.72 13.28
CA PRO A 520 -17.41 -8.40 13.88
C PRO A 520 -18.58 -7.47 13.57
N LEU A 521 -19.11 -6.80 14.60
CA LEU A 521 -20.19 -5.82 14.46
C LEU A 521 -19.72 -4.46 13.92
N ALA A 522 -18.43 -4.14 14.10
CA ALA A 522 -17.86 -2.85 13.76
C ALA A 522 -16.48 -2.95 13.10
N THR A 523 -16.14 -1.96 12.27
CA THR A 523 -14.79 -1.76 11.73
C THR A 523 -14.36 -0.32 11.92
N ILE A 524 -13.11 -0.06 12.30
CA ILE A 524 -12.52 1.28 12.42
C ILE A 524 -11.40 1.44 11.38
N ILE A 525 -11.46 2.50 10.60
CA ILE A 525 -10.48 2.85 9.56
C ILE A 525 -9.60 4.00 10.04
N GLU A 526 -8.27 3.78 10.05
CA GLU A 526 -7.22 4.74 10.44
C GLU A 526 -7.46 5.47 11.78
N ASP A 527 -8.16 4.82 12.72
CA ASP A 527 -8.62 5.40 13.99
C ASP A 527 -9.38 6.76 13.84
N LYS A 528 -10.08 6.93 12.72
CA LYS A 528 -10.83 8.15 12.36
C LYS A 528 -12.26 7.91 11.89
N ILE A 529 -12.53 6.81 11.19
CA ILE A 529 -13.85 6.50 10.65
C ILE A 529 -14.33 5.17 11.22
N ILE A 530 -15.57 5.09 11.69
CA ILE A 530 -16.20 3.82 12.09
C ILE A 530 -17.20 3.36 11.02
N CYS A 531 -17.28 2.05 10.78
CA CYS A 531 -18.21 1.38 9.89
C CYS A 531 -19.09 0.43 10.71
N LEU A 532 -20.42 0.57 10.59
CA LEU A 532 -21.45 -0.21 11.29
C LEU A 532 -22.50 -0.72 10.28
N HIS A 533 -23.41 -1.62 10.69
CA HIS A 533 -24.50 -2.06 9.80
C HIS A 533 -25.67 -1.07 9.86
N GLY A 534 -26.38 -1.06 10.98
CA GLY A 534 -27.36 -0.06 11.39
C GLY A 534 -26.63 1.19 11.89
N GLY A 535 -26.62 1.45 13.19
CA GLY A 535 -26.09 2.72 13.70
C GLY A 535 -25.53 2.67 15.10
N ILE A 536 -25.66 3.80 15.80
CA ILE A 536 -25.28 3.93 17.22
C ILE A 536 -26.50 3.86 18.16
N GLY A 537 -27.70 3.97 17.61
CA GLY A 537 -28.96 3.79 18.33
C GLY A 537 -29.08 4.60 19.61
N GLY A 538 -29.67 3.98 20.64
CA GLY A 538 -29.79 4.59 21.95
C GLY A 538 -28.56 4.37 22.83
N SER A 539 -28.04 3.14 22.86
CA SER A 539 -27.13 2.63 23.90
C SER A 539 -25.62 2.76 23.61
N LEU A 540 -25.19 2.93 22.36
CA LEU A 540 -23.75 2.99 22.04
C LEU A 540 -23.20 4.42 22.26
N HIS A 541 -22.24 4.55 23.18
CA HIS A 541 -21.56 5.79 23.55
C HIS A 541 -20.03 5.71 23.34
N TYR A 542 -19.44 4.52 23.45
CA TYR A 542 -17.99 4.26 23.40
C TYR A 542 -17.66 2.99 22.62
N ILE A 543 -16.58 3.01 21.82
CA ILE A 543 -16.08 1.85 21.07
C ILE A 543 -15.86 0.63 21.99
N GLN A 544 -15.42 0.88 23.22
CA GLN A 544 -15.14 -0.14 24.23
C GLN A 544 -16.37 -0.97 24.61
N GLU A 545 -17.58 -0.42 24.50
CA GLU A 545 -18.83 -1.16 24.76
C GLU A 545 -19.00 -2.28 23.73
N ILE A 546 -18.65 -2.02 22.46
CA ILE A 546 -18.57 -3.06 21.43
C ILE A 546 -17.40 -4.01 21.72
N GLU A 547 -16.20 -3.49 22.04
CA GLU A 547 -14.99 -4.32 22.27
C GLU A 547 -15.13 -5.32 23.44
N ASN A 548 -16.08 -5.09 24.36
CA ASN A 548 -16.35 -5.95 25.52
C ASN A 548 -17.39 -7.06 25.26
N LEU A 549 -18.20 -6.99 24.19
CA LEU A 549 -19.23 -7.98 23.89
C LEU A 549 -18.63 -9.40 23.71
N GLN A 550 -19.27 -10.39 24.32
CA GLN A 550 -18.85 -11.79 24.23
C GLN A 550 -19.31 -12.44 22.92
N ARG A 551 -18.76 -13.63 22.61
CA ARG A 551 -19.08 -14.42 21.42
C ARG A 551 -19.38 -15.88 21.81
N PRO A 552 -20.35 -16.57 21.17
CA PRO A 552 -21.20 -16.11 20.06
C PRO A 552 -22.13 -14.96 20.45
N LEU A 553 -22.47 -14.11 19.48
CA LEU A 553 -23.39 -12.98 19.65
C LEU A 553 -24.83 -13.47 19.53
N GLU A 554 -25.60 -13.34 20.61
CA GLU A 554 -27.02 -13.69 20.62
C GLU A 554 -27.84 -12.57 19.96
N VAL A 555 -28.22 -12.77 18.69
CA VAL A 555 -29.05 -11.82 17.93
C VAL A 555 -30.53 -12.11 18.18
N VAL A 556 -31.00 -11.68 19.36
CA VAL A 556 -32.40 -11.86 19.80
C VAL A 556 -33.38 -10.95 19.07
N HIS A 557 -34.64 -11.41 18.96
CA HIS A 557 -35.78 -10.56 18.56
C HIS A 557 -36.41 -9.82 19.75
N GLU A 558 -36.27 -10.35 20.97
CA GLU A 558 -36.77 -9.75 22.20
C GLU A 558 -35.59 -9.32 23.08
N VAL A 559 -35.39 -8.01 23.25
CA VAL A 559 -34.30 -7.47 24.07
C VAL A 559 -34.58 -7.72 25.55
N ASN A 560 -33.77 -8.59 26.16
CA ASN A 560 -33.87 -8.94 27.57
C ASN A 560 -32.67 -8.44 28.40
N THR A 561 -31.61 -7.93 27.76
CA THR A 561 -30.38 -7.46 28.42
C THR A 561 -29.82 -6.18 27.77
N PRO A 562 -28.98 -5.39 28.47
CA PRO A 562 -28.26 -4.27 27.85
C PRO A 562 -27.35 -4.67 26.69
N GLU A 563 -26.79 -5.88 26.73
CA GLU A 563 -25.95 -6.41 25.63
C GLU A 563 -26.80 -6.73 24.39
N HIS A 564 -27.99 -7.28 24.58
CA HIS A 564 -28.98 -7.45 23.49
C HIS A 564 -29.39 -6.11 22.89
N GLN A 565 -29.64 -5.07 23.70
CA GLN A 565 -29.96 -3.73 23.18
C GLN A 565 -28.81 -3.14 22.36
N LEU A 566 -27.57 -3.33 22.81
CA LEU A 566 -26.38 -2.84 22.09
C LEU A 566 -26.21 -3.54 20.74
N ILE A 567 -26.43 -4.86 20.68
CA ILE A 567 -26.42 -5.64 19.43
C ILE A 567 -27.54 -5.17 18.49
N VAL A 568 -28.76 -4.98 19.02
CA VAL A 568 -29.91 -4.49 18.24
C VAL A 568 -29.69 -3.07 17.72
N ASP A 569 -29.09 -2.18 18.51
CA ASP A 569 -28.77 -0.81 18.07
C ASP A 569 -27.74 -0.78 16.93
N ILE A 570 -26.69 -1.61 17.01
CA ILE A 570 -25.64 -1.67 15.98
C ILE A 570 -26.15 -2.29 14.67
N LEU A 571 -27.15 -3.18 14.75
CA LEU A 571 -27.72 -3.86 13.58
C LEU A 571 -28.91 -3.11 12.96
N TRP A 572 -29.85 -2.62 13.77
CA TRP A 572 -31.20 -2.24 13.31
C TRP A 572 -31.59 -0.76 13.51
N SER A 573 -30.89 0.00 14.35
CA SER A 573 -31.22 1.42 14.57
C SER A 573 -30.85 2.29 13.36
N ASP A 574 -31.64 3.36 13.14
CA ASP A 574 -31.55 4.27 11.98
C ASP A 574 -31.26 5.73 12.39
N PRO A 575 -30.82 6.62 11.49
CA PRO A 575 -30.91 8.06 11.73
C PRO A 575 -32.37 8.50 11.89
N THR A 576 -32.59 9.68 12.47
CA THR A 576 -33.85 10.43 12.29
C THR A 576 -34.11 10.77 10.81
N ASP A 577 -35.25 11.33 10.45
CA ASP A 577 -35.57 11.67 9.05
C ASP A 577 -35.09 13.09 8.65
N SER A 578 -34.81 13.94 9.65
CA SER A 578 -34.27 15.30 9.49
C SER A 578 -33.08 15.58 10.42
N ASP A 579 -32.15 16.46 10.01
CA ASP A 579 -31.09 16.99 10.89
C ASP A 579 -31.63 17.98 11.95
N GLN A 580 -32.94 18.26 11.93
CA GLN A 580 -33.65 19.03 12.97
C GLN A 580 -34.20 18.13 14.10
N GLU A 581 -34.30 16.82 13.85
CA GLU A 581 -34.82 15.84 14.80
C GLU A 581 -33.68 15.33 15.69
N LEU A 582 -33.63 15.83 16.92
CA LEU A 582 -32.61 15.48 17.92
C LEU A 582 -33.03 14.30 18.81
N GLY A 583 -32.08 13.74 19.55
CA GLY A 583 -32.30 12.76 20.61
C GLY A 583 -32.49 11.33 20.09
N ILE A 584 -33.39 10.58 20.74
CA ILE A 584 -33.71 9.18 20.42
C ILE A 584 -35.24 9.08 20.28
N GLN A 585 -35.72 8.37 19.26
CA GLN A 585 -37.15 8.22 18.93
C GLN A 585 -37.46 6.76 18.56
N ALA A 586 -38.69 6.29 18.74
CA ALA A 586 -39.08 4.92 18.39
C ALA A 586 -39.15 4.73 16.86
N ASN A 587 -38.54 3.67 16.32
CA ASN A 587 -38.56 3.38 14.88
C ASN A 587 -39.78 2.53 14.51
N VAL A 588 -40.99 3.11 14.57
CA VAL A 588 -42.29 2.45 14.33
C VAL A 588 -42.42 1.77 12.96
N ILE A 589 -41.52 2.05 12.02
CA ILE A 589 -41.45 1.41 10.69
C ILE A 589 -40.77 0.03 10.79
N ARG A 590 -39.75 -0.11 11.64
CA ARG A 590 -38.99 -1.37 11.82
C ARG A 590 -39.43 -2.18 13.03
N ASP A 591 -39.99 -1.51 14.02
CA ASP A 591 -40.68 -2.10 15.17
C ASP A 591 -42.18 -1.77 15.11
N PRO A 592 -42.94 -2.40 14.20
CA PRO A 592 -44.40 -2.23 14.11
C PRO A 592 -45.15 -2.91 15.28
N ALA A 593 -44.45 -3.72 16.08
CA ALA A 593 -44.97 -4.29 17.32
C ALA A 593 -44.93 -3.28 18.48
N GLY A 594 -44.13 -2.21 18.36
CA GLY A 594 -44.01 -1.15 19.37
C GLY A 594 -43.25 -1.57 20.62
N THR A 595 -42.30 -2.53 20.51
CA THR A 595 -41.48 -2.99 21.64
C THR A 595 -40.60 -1.88 22.24
N GLY A 596 -40.22 -0.88 21.41
CA GLY A 596 -39.30 0.19 21.77
C GLY A 596 -37.83 -0.13 21.50
N ASN A 597 -37.52 -1.36 21.11
CA ASN A 597 -36.15 -1.88 21.00
C ASN A 597 -35.37 -1.35 19.78
N ILE A 598 -36.06 -0.92 18.72
CA ILE A 598 -35.43 -0.33 17.52
C ILE A 598 -35.72 1.16 17.48
N VAL A 599 -34.67 1.98 17.38
CA VAL A 599 -34.78 3.44 17.49
C VAL A 599 -34.24 4.20 16.28
N LYS A 600 -34.69 5.45 16.14
CA LYS A 600 -34.05 6.49 15.34
C LYS A 600 -33.20 7.39 16.25
N TYR A 601 -32.02 7.80 15.79
CA TYR A 601 -31.10 8.68 16.56
C TYR A 601 -30.75 9.98 15.82
N GLY A 602 -30.73 11.08 16.57
CA GLY A 602 -30.48 12.43 16.09
C GLY A 602 -29.01 12.76 15.82
N PRO A 603 -28.73 13.90 15.16
CA PRO A 603 -27.38 14.32 14.83
C PRO A 603 -26.57 14.75 16.06
N ASP A 604 -27.24 15.12 17.15
CA ASP A 604 -26.65 15.34 18.47
C ASP A 604 -25.96 14.05 18.99
N ARG A 605 -26.65 12.89 18.92
CA ARG A 605 -26.07 11.59 19.30
C ARG A 605 -24.86 11.24 18.43
N VAL A 606 -24.90 11.52 17.13
CA VAL A 606 -23.76 11.33 16.20
C VAL A 606 -22.57 12.22 16.60
N ASN A 607 -22.81 13.52 16.83
CA ASN A 607 -21.75 14.44 17.24
C ASN A 607 -21.12 14.04 18.58
N GLN A 608 -21.93 13.69 19.57
CA GLN A 608 -21.47 13.25 20.89
C GLN A 608 -20.65 11.95 20.80
N PHE A 609 -21.13 10.94 20.07
CA PHE A 609 -20.41 9.68 19.89
C PHE A 609 -19.05 9.89 19.20
N LEU A 610 -18.99 10.70 18.14
CA LEU A 610 -17.73 11.00 17.45
C LEU A 610 -16.74 11.73 18.36
N GLN A 611 -17.22 12.71 19.14
CA GLN A 611 -16.40 13.44 20.10
C GLN A 611 -15.86 12.54 21.23
N ASN A 612 -16.72 11.71 21.84
CA ASN A 612 -16.34 10.76 22.89
C ASN A 612 -15.22 9.79 22.45
N ASN A 613 -15.18 9.44 21.17
CA ASN A 613 -14.31 8.41 20.61
C ASN A 613 -13.15 8.96 19.77
N GLY A 614 -13.01 10.28 19.64
CA GLY A 614 -11.94 10.92 18.84
C GLY A 614 -12.05 10.67 17.32
N LEU A 615 -13.23 10.27 16.85
CA LEU A 615 -13.53 9.94 15.46
C LEU A 615 -13.98 11.19 14.67
N SER A 616 -13.88 11.14 13.35
CA SER A 616 -14.35 12.19 12.44
C SER A 616 -15.62 11.82 11.67
N MET A 617 -15.94 10.53 11.48
CA MET A 617 -17.10 10.12 10.68
C MET A 617 -17.64 8.72 11.04
N ILE A 618 -18.95 8.53 10.85
CA ILE A 618 -19.65 7.24 10.83
C ILE A 618 -20.02 6.88 9.38
N LEU A 619 -19.72 5.67 8.95
CA LEU A 619 -20.26 5.06 7.74
C LEU A 619 -21.20 3.91 8.12
N ARG A 620 -22.36 3.81 7.48
CA ARG A 620 -23.35 2.74 7.73
C ARG A 620 -24.05 2.26 6.48
N ALA A 621 -24.78 1.16 6.61
CA ALA A 621 -25.60 0.58 5.56
C ALA A 621 -27.10 0.58 5.98
N HIS A 622 -27.75 -0.58 5.89
CA HIS A 622 -29.07 -0.93 6.44
C HIS A 622 -30.31 -0.20 5.85
N GLU A 623 -30.17 0.98 5.22
CA GLU A 623 -31.31 1.72 4.64
C GLU A 623 -31.23 1.86 3.12
N CYS A 624 -32.36 1.60 2.45
CA CYS A 624 -32.51 1.81 1.01
C CYS A 624 -32.64 3.32 0.71
N VAL A 625 -31.51 3.96 0.41
CA VAL A 625 -31.44 5.37 0.02
C VAL A 625 -31.45 5.52 -1.50
N MET A 626 -32.33 6.37 -2.04
CA MET A 626 -32.65 6.40 -3.48
C MET A 626 -31.47 6.76 -4.39
N ASP A 627 -30.57 7.63 -3.92
CA ASP A 627 -29.34 8.04 -4.62
C ASP A 627 -28.14 7.09 -4.34
N GLY A 628 -28.36 5.94 -3.69
CA GLY A 628 -27.32 4.98 -3.31
C GLY A 628 -26.45 5.40 -2.12
N PHE A 629 -26.41 6.70 -1.79
CA PHE A 629 -25.88 7.20 -0.52
C PHE A 629 -26.67 8.42 -0.02
N GLU A 630 -26.58 8.72 1.29
CA GLU A 630 -27.14 9.91 1.94
C GLU A 630 -26.18 10.45 3.00
N ARG A 631 -26.15 11.78 3.19
CA ARG A 631 -25.40 12.47 4.25
C ARG A 631 -26.33 12.85 5.43
N PHE A 632 -25.83 12.70 6.65
CA PHE A 632 -26.51 13.09 7.90
C PHE A 632 -25.53 13.77 8.87
N ALA A 633 -26.07 14.52 9.85
CA ALA A 633 -25.34 15.22 10.90
C ALA A 633 -24.28 16.18 10.34
N GLY A 634 -24.66 16.97 9.32
CA GLY A 634 -23.75 17.84 8.58
C GLY A 634 -22.65 17.08 7.82
N GLY A 635 -22.95 15.87 7.34
CA GLY A 635 -22.02 15.00 6.60
C GLY A 635 -21.09 14.16 7.49
N LYS A 636 -21.25 14.20 8.83
CA LYS A 636 -20.49 13.38 9.78
C LYS A 636 -20.98 11.93 9.87
N LEU A 637 -22.16 11.63 9.35
CA LEU A 637 -22.61 10.28 9.03
C LEU A 637 -22.91 10.17 7.53
N ILE A 638 -22.53 9.04 6.92
CA ILE A 638 -22.94 8.67 5.56
C ILE A 638 -23.59 7.29 5.59
N THR A 639 -24.81 7.21 5.09
CA THR A 639 -25.49 5.94 4.76
C THR A 639 -25.14 5.58 3.33
N VAL A 640 -24.76 4.32 3.07
CA VAL A 640 -24.52 3.78 1.72
C VAL A 640 -25.30 2.49 1.51
N PHE A 641 -25.88 2.34 0.32
CA PHE A 641 -26.66 1.17 -0.08
C PHE A 641 -26.12 0.63 -1.40
N SER A 642 -25.79 -0.66 -1.44
CA SER A 642 -25.01 -1.25 -2.56
C SER A 642 -25.87 -1.84 -3.68
N ALA A 643 -27.13 -2.18 -3.42
CA ALA A 643 -28.02 -2.84 -4.40
C ALA A 643 -28.81 -1.82 -5.22
N THR A 644 -28.71 -1.90 -6.55
CA THR A 644 -29.59 -1.20 -7.50
C THR A 644 -30.97 -1.85 -7.58
N ASP A 645 -32.01 -1.04 -7.78
CA ASP A 645 -33.41 -1.47 -7.93
C ASP A 645 -33.82 -2.56 -6.93
N TYR A 646 -33.78 -2.20 -5.65
CA TYR A 646 -34.00 -3.10 -4.53
C TYR A 646 -35.38 -3.79 -4.64
N CYS A 647 -35.37 -5.12 -4.56
CA CYS A 647 -36.53 -5.99 -4.77
C CYS A 647 -37.25 -5.83 -6.13
N GLY A 648 -36.64 -5.19 -7.14
CA GLY A 648 -37.23 -4.93 -8.45
C GLY A 648 -38.34 -3.86 -8.47
N ARG A 649 -38.57 -3.18 -7.35
CA ARG A 649 -39.74 -2.33 -7.10
C ARG A 649 -39.41 -0.86 -6.85
N HIS A 650 -38.12 -0.48 -6.80
CA HIS A 650 -37.71 0.79 -6.21
C HIS A 650 -36.83 1.67 -7.11
N LYS A 651 -36.15 1.11 -8.10
CA LYS A 651 -35.30 1.81 -9.09
C LYS A 651 -34.25 2.74 -8.49
N ASN A 652 -33.87 2.52 -7.23
CA ASN A 652 -32.81 3.25 -6.55
C ASN A 652 -31.45 2.96 -7.20
N ALA A 653 -30.55 3.92 -7.10
CA ALA A 653 -29.14 3.68 -7.35
C ALA A 653 -28.53 2.85 -6.22
N GLY A 654 -27.50 2.06 -6.54
CA GLY A 654 -26.53 1.57 -5.57
C GLY A 654 -25.30 2.49 -5.55
N ALA A 655 -24.49 2.45 -4.50
CA ALA A 655 -23.23 3.18 -4.44
C ALA A 655 -22.11 2.42 -3.74
N VAL A 656 -20.87 2.82 -4.07
CA VAL A 656 -19.64 2.39 -3.40
C VAL A 656 -18.85 3.64 -2.99
N LEU A 657 -18.48 3.75 -1.72
CA LEU A 657 -17.66 4.86 -1.21
C LEU A 657 -16.17 4.56 -1.41
N ILE A 658 -15.46 5.45 -2.09
CA ILE A 658 -13.99 5.40 -2.22
C ILE A 658 -13.38 6.38 -1.23
N LEU A 659 -12.70 5.86 -0.21
CA LEU A 659 -11.87 6.64 0.70
C LEU A 659 -10.46 6.81 0.11
N LYS A 660 -10.01 8.06 -0.02
CA LYS A 660 -8.63 8.41 -0.41
C LYS A 660 -7.74 8.58 0.84
N ASN A 661 -6.41 8.55 0.62
CA ASN A 661 -5.39 8.73 1.67
C ASN A 661 -5.45 10.08 2.42
N ASN A 662 -6.17 11.08 1.90
CA ASN A 662 -6.43 12.38 2.52
C ASN A 662 -7.78 12.44 3.29
N PHE A 663 -8.40 11.28 3.55
CA PHE A 663 -9.74 11.12 4.13
C PHE A 663 -10.91 11.70 3.31
N GLU A 664 -10.65 12.10 2.07
CA GLU A 664 -11.68 12.50 1.11
C GLU A 664 -12.47 11.26 0.65
N ILE A 665 -13.80 11.34 0.72
CA ILE A 665 -14.71 10.28 0.28
C ILE A 665 -15.37 10.67 -1.04
N ILE A 666 -15.23 9.80 -2.04
CA ILE A 666 -15.90 9.91 -3.33
C ILE A 666 -16.91 8.77 -3.47
N PRO A 667 -18.23 9.05 -3.43
CA PRO A 667 -19.25 8.10 -3.85
C PRO A 667 -19.11 7.80 -5.35
N LYS A 668 -19.12 6.52 -5.72
CA LYS A 668 -19.41 6.08 -7.09
C LYS A 668 -20.80 5.49 -7.14
N LEU A 669 -21.64 6.04 -8.00
CA LEU A 669 -23.01 5.60 -8.22
C LEU A 669 -23.08 4.49 -9.27
N ILE A 670 -24.04 3.59 -9.08
CA ILE A 670 -24.42 2.51 -9.98
C ILE A 670 -25.93 2.66 -10.17
N TYR A 671 -26.38 2.80 -11.42
CA TYR A 671 -27.81 2.96 -11.73
C TYR A 671 -28.38 1.65 -12.29
N PRO A 672 -29.67 1.33 -12.02
CA PRO A 672 -30.35 0.22 -12.67
C PRO A 672 -30.49 0.47 -14.18
N THR A 673 -30.52 -0.60 -14.97
CA THR A 673 -30.66 -0.49 -16.43
C THR A 673 -32.12 -0.34 -16.87
N SER A 674 -32.34 0.18 -18.07
CA SER A 674 -33.65 0.61 -18.56
C SER A 674 -34.61 -0.51 -18.97
N GLU A 675 -34.19 -1.77 -18.97
CA GLU A 675 -34.96 -2.93 -19.47
C GLU A 675 -35.50 -3.85 -18.36
N ALA A 676 -35.34 -3.50 -17.08
CA ALA A 676 -35.94 -4.26 -15.97
C ALA A 676 -37.48 -4.19 -16.01
N GLN A 677 -38.13 -5.26 -16.50
CA GLN A 677 -39.58 -5.35 -16.71
C GLN A 677 -40.31 -6.37 -15.81
N HIS A 678 -39.64 -7.08 -14.90
CA HIS A 678 -40.26 -8.06 -14.00
C HIS A 678 -39.90 -7.84 -12.52
N ASN A 679 -40.90 -7.99 -11.65
CA ASN A 679 -40.73 -8.05 -10.21
C ASN A 679 -40.21 -9.44 -9.84
N TRP A 680 -38.91 -9.57 -9.53
CA TRP A 680 -38.28 -10.84 -9.13
C TRP A 680 -38.67 -11.30 -7.70
N ILE A 681 -39.69 -10.67 -7.12
CA ILE A 681 -40.49 -11.19 -6.00
C ILE A 681 -41.96 -10.90 -6.34
N GLU A 682 -42.68 -11.92 -6.80
CA GLU A 682 -44.11 -11.83 -7.12
C GLU A 682 -44.99 -12.03 -5.89
N ASP A 683 -44.55 -12.89 -4.94
CA ASP A 683 -45.29 -13.25 -3.73
C ASP A 683 -45.16 -12.18 -2.62
N GLU A 684 -46.29 -11.61 -2.20
CA GLU A 684 -46.36 -10.65 -1.09
C GLU A 684 -46.21 -11.29 0.29
N GLU A 685 -46.52 -12.58 0.47
CA GLU A 685 -46.29 -13.28 1.75
C GLU A 685 -44.81 -13.42 2.05
N GLN A 686 -43.96 -13.63 1.05
CA GLN A 686 -42.50 -13.59 1.21
C GLN A 686 -41.96 -12.19 1.52
N LEU A 687 -42.63 -11.13 1.08
CA LEU A 687 -42.24 -9.75 1.42
C LEU A 687 -42.60 -9.39 2.87
N LYS A 688 -43.78 -9.81 3.36
CA LYS A 688 -44.20 -9.61 4.76
C LYS A 688 -43.27 -10.29 5.78
N LYS A 689 -42.58 -11.37 5.37
CA LYS A 689 -41.60 -12.11 6.19
C LYS A 689 -40.21 -11.45 6.25
N ARG A 690 -39.97 -10.36 5.52
CA ARG A 690 -38.68 -9.64 5.52
C ARG A 690 -38.70 -8.46 6.50
N PRO A 691 -37.60 -8.18 7.23
CA PRO A 691 -37.47 -6.94 7.99
C PRO A 691 -37.71 -5.72 7.08
N PRO A 692 -38.68 -4.84 7.41
CA PRO A 692 -39.08 -3.77 6.51
C PRO A 692 -37.93 -2.79 6.30
N THR A 693 -37.51 -2.63 5.05
CA THR A 693 -36.46 -1.70 4.61
C THR A 693 -37.01 -0.83 3.48
N PRO A 694 -37.99 0.06 3.77
CA PRO A 694 -38.63 0.86 2.75
C PRO A 694 -37.65 1.88 2.12
N PRO A 695 -37.85 2.26 0.85
CA PRO A 695 -37.04 3.30 0.21
C PRO A 695 -37.30 4.67 0.82
N ARG A 696 -36.25 5.37 1.30
CA ARG A 696 -36.40 6.76 1.80
C ARG A 696 -36.52 7.72 0.61
N TRP A 697 -37.74 8.11 0.28
CA TRP A 697 -38.05 8.92 -0.90
C TRP A 697 -37.75 10.42 -0.71
N LYS A 698 -37.27 11.08 -1.77
CA LYS A 698 -36.82 12.49 -1.79
C LYS A 698 -37.84 13.55 -1.38
N ASN A 699 -39.13 13.21 -1.31
CA ASN A 699 -40.18 14.20 -1.06
C ASN A 699 -40.49 14.42 0.43
N ASN A 700 -39.94 13.60 1.34
CA ASN A 700 -40.25 13.66 2.78
C ASN A 700 -39.09 14.10 3.67
N SER A 701 -37.84 14.18 3.17
CA SER A 701 -36.66 14.56 3.98
C SER A 701 -36.01 15.85 3.48
N ILE A 702 -35.58 16.71 4.42
CA ILE A 702 -34.94 18.01 4.13
C ILE A 702 -33.43 17.84 3.83
N ARG A 703 -32.98 16.60 3.55
CA ARG A 703 -31.58 16.25 3.33
C ARG A 703 -31.20 16.37 1.86
N LYS A 704 -30.14 17.15 1.59
CA LYS A 704 -29.53 17.26 0.26
C LYS A 704 -28.45 16.21 0.09
N SER A 705 -28.48 15.49 -1.04
CA SER A 705 -27.41 14.56 -1.45
C SER A 705 -26.22 15.23 -2.15
N PHE A 706 -26.29 16.54 -2.46
CA PHE A 706 -25.37 17.23 -3.38
C PHE A 706 -24.73 18.54 -2.88
N ASP A 707 -25.01 18.98 -1.64
CA ASP A 707 -24.27 20.05 -0.96
C ASP A 707 -23.29 19.42 0.04
#